data_AF-A0A660Y994-F1
#
_entry.id   AF-A0A660Y994-F1
#
_cell.length_a   1.000
_cell.length_b   1.000
_cell.length_c   1.000
_cell.angle_alpha   90.00
_cell.angle_beta   90.00
_cell.angle_gamma   90.00
#
_symmetry.space_group_name_H-M   'P 1'
#
loop_
_entity.id
_entity.type
_entity.pdbx_description
1 polymer ?
#
loop_
_entity_poly.entity_id
_entity_poly.type
_entity_poly.pdbx_seq_one_letter_code
_entity_poly.pdbx_strand_id
1 'polypeptide(L)'
;MLITQEEKTNARRNIQRYEWARAIRDRAVEQAERWTAVSDETLWHLPTEQSIPRGVHVNKEMGCPNCGHEIDRFGNYPWKVDVIKTPWKIQCPNCGERYPKNDFGAYYRSGKGADGLFRRERADASLLCNSDHPDPNDPLHAFGVDDSTGWKDSEDHVYRFIGYYGHYGAWTAVSDALSALSEAYVLTGEQKYADKTAILLARVADLYPDMDYHFWAEQGFENSDGLTGRGKVYGCIWEAGLVSGFARAYDAIRDGLDDEELYAFLSEKAKQFGLPPQGNGQALRAHIEERILRQIEPAILRGDIHVNEPHTQVTMATAAVVLNDPNESDRMLDWVFAPKTEDKKTDSSGNKETEEQGDGVSLSRPLPLSPSGRRREEGNGGHIPALFAGEIDRDGVGSEAAPGYNFFWLKGMMDLDEVISKRPSYTRHNIQRDFPKFREMFRAPARLICLGRYTPDIGDTGSTGSPNRNVASVDLYLKAFERFGDPDFAQTAYWLNGNTTEGMHSSIFHLDPEQVGEQVKQVIARHGMRREHSDVLGGYGLAILRSGETEHQRAAWIYYGRSRGHGHLDTGNLGLYAHGLNLMPDLGYPEYASAWPKRFGWTHHTISHNTVMVDRTPQHPNYSGKLRLFGTSPEVRMVEIASEDGYPQCPVYR
;
A
#
# COMPACT_ATOMS: atom_id res chain seq x y z
N MET A 1 17.03 7.49 -13.90
CA MET A 1 17.54 6.88 -12.65
C MET A 1 16.80 7.54 -11.53
N LEU A 2 16.08 6.76 -10.75
CA LEU A 2 15.42 7.20 -9.52
C LEU A 2 16.46 7.50 -8.43
N ILE A 3 17.54 6.70 -8.37
CA ILE A 3 18.70 6.98 -7.52
C ILE A 3 19.91 7.25 -8.41
N THR A 4 20.41 8.48 -8.38
CA THR A 4 21.54 8.90 -9.20
C THR A 4 22.88 8.42 -8.64
N GLN A 5 23.93 8.42 -9.46
CA GLN A 5 25.28 8.05 -9.01
C GLN A 5 25.81 9.00 -7.94
N GLU A 6 25.46 10.28 -8.02
CA GLU A 6 25.79 11.29 -7.02
C GLU A 6 25.12 10.97 -5.68
N GLU A 7 23.84 10.59 -5.69
CA GLU A 7 23.11 10.20 -4.48
C GLU A 7 23.74 8.96 -3.83
N LYS A 8 24.08 7.91 -4.61
CA LYS A 8 24.79 6.73 -4.07
C LYS A 8 26.13 7.11 -3.44
N THR A 9 26.87 8.02 -4.09
CA THR A 9 28.14 8.53 -3.59
C THR A 9 27.96 9.30 -2.28
N ASN A 10 26.96 10.16 -2.21
CA ASN A 10 26.61 10.93 -1.01
C ASN A 10 26.22 9.99 0.15
N ALA A 11 25.38 8.99 -0.10
CA ALA A 11 24.99 8.02 0.91
C ALA A 11 26.20 7.27 1.47
N ARG A 12 27.09 6.78 0.61
CA ARG A 12 28.32 6.08 1.02
C ARG A 12 29.28 6.97 1.80
N ARG A 13 29.41 8.25 1.42
CA ARG A 13 30.16 9.24 2.20
C ARG A 13 29.52 9.46 3.58
N ASN A 14 28.21 9.63 3.63
CA ASN A 14 27.48 9.88 4.88
C ASN A 14 27.56 8.68 5.84
N ILE A 15 27.55 7.45 5.32
CA ILE A 15 27.80 6.22 6.10
C ILE A 15 29.17 6.26 6.77
N GLN A 16 30.21 6.79 6.13
CA GLN A 16 31.52 6.92 6.77
C GLN A 16 31.53 7.97 7.88
N ARG A 17 30.69 9.01 7.74
CA ARG A 17 30.72 10.22 8.56
C ARG A 17 29.80 10.18 9.78
N TYR A 18 28.61 9.58 9.65
CA TYR A 18 27.54 9.65 10.65
C TYR A 18 27.14 8.27 11.17
N GLU A 19 26.90 8.19 12.49
CA GLU A 19 26.50 6.94 13.14
C GLU A 19 25.10 6.47 12.72
N TRP A 20 24.13 7.38 12.63
CA TRP A 20 22.78 7.06 12.17
C TRP A 20 22.77 6.52 10.73
N ALA A 21 23.66 7.03 9.86
CA ALA A 21 23.79 6.55 8.49
C ALA A 21 24.42 5.16 8.43
N ARG A 22 25.42 4.87 9.28
CA ARG A 22 25.94 3.49 9.45
C ARG A 22 24.85 2.53 9.87
N ALA A 23 24.01 2.91 10.84
CA ALA A 23 22.91 2.07 11.31
C ALA A 23 21.89 1.75 10.20
N ILE A 24 21.64 2.68 9.26
CA ILE A 24 20.80 2.40 8.08
C ILE A 24 21.46 1.32 7.21
N ARG A 25 22.74 1.48 6.87
CA ARG A 25 23.50 0.50 6.08
C ARG A 25 23.59 -0.86 6.77
N ASP A 26 23.84 -0.88 8.08
CA ASP A 26 23.96 -2.12 8.86
C ASP A 26 22.65 -2.91 8.84
N ARG A 27 21.49 -2.24 9.01
CA ARG A 27 20.18 -2.89 8.86
C ARG A 27 19.92 -3.41 7.45
N ALA A 28 20.28 -2.65 6.42
CA ALA A 28 20.12 -3.11 5.05
C ALA A 28 20.97 -4.36 4.75
N VAL A 29 22.23 -4.37 5.23
CA VAL A 29 23.12 -5.52 5.11
C VAL A 29 22.57 -6.73 5.88
N GLU A 30 22.15 -6.56 7.13
CA GLU A 30 21.55 -7.63 7.94
C GLU A 30 20.33 -8.26 7.26
N GLN A 31 19.45 -7.44 6.68
CA GLN A 31 18.28 -7.92 5.93
C GLN A 31 18.68 -8.65 4.63
N ALA A 32 19.77 -8.24 3.99
CA ALA A 32 20.29 -8.86 2.77
C ALA A 32 21.07 -10.16 3.04
N GLU A 33 21.70 -10.30 4.20
CA GLU A 33 22.54 -11.45 4.56
C GLU A 33 21.80 -12.78 4.40
N ARG A 34 20.54 -12.84 4.85
CA ARG A 34 19.70 -14.05 4.72
C ARG A 34 19.54 -14.50 3.27
N TRP A 35 19.54 -13.56 2.32
CA TRP A 35 19.38 -13.83 0.88
C TRP A 35 20.70 -14.12 0.21
N THR A 36 21.79 -13.49 0.66
CA THR A 36 23.13 -13.81 0.13
C THR A 36 23.59 -15.22 0.49
N ALA A 37 23.12 -15.75 1.61
CA ALA A 37 23.38 -17.14 2.02
C ALA A 37 22.61 -18.18 1.18
N VAL A 38 21.57 -17.78 0.45
CA VAL A 38 20.79 -18.66 -0.42
C VAL A 38 21.53 -18.81 -1.75
N SER A 39 21.63 -20.05 -2.26
CA SER A 39 22.28 -20.31 -3.55
C SER A 39 21.53 -19.64 -4.71
N ASP A 40 22.24 -19.28 -5.76
CA ASP A 40 21.66 -18.65 -6.95
C ASP A 40 20.60 -19.53 -7.61
N GLU A 41 20.81 -20.85 -7.61
CA GLU A 41 19.80 -21.83 -8.03
C GLU A 41 18.49 -21.68 -7.24
N THR A 42 18.59 -21.63 -5.91
CA THR A 42 17.41 -21.56 -5.04
C THR A 42 16.69 -20.22 -5.19
N LEU A 43 17.43 -19.11 -5.31
CA LEU A 43 16.86 -17.80 -5.60
C LEU A 43 16.14 -17.79 -6.95
N TRP A 44 16.74 -18.39 -7.99
CA TRP A 44 16.14 -18.45 -9.32
C TRP A 44 14.85 -19.28 -9.36
N HIS A 45 14.68 -20.29 -8.50
CA HIS A 45 13.41 -21.05 -8.39
C HIS A 45 12.40 -20.45 -7.40
N LEU A 46 12.72 -19.34 -6.73
CA LEU A 46 11.84 -18.75 -5.71
C LEU A 46 10.55 -18.13 -6.29
N PRO A 47 10.58 -17.35 -7.39
CA PRO A 47 9.36 -16.90 -8.06
C PRO A 47 8.58 -18.09 -8.63
N THR A 48 7.29 -18.17 -8.30
CA THR A 48 6.39 -19.25 -8.76
C THR A 48 5.59 -18.81 -9.98
N GLU A 49 5.39 -19.74 -10.91
CA GLU A 49 4.63 -19.57 -12.15
C GLU A 49 3.11 -19.50 -11.92
N GLN A 50 2.39 -19.16 -12.99
CA GLN A 50 0.94 -18.96 -12.96
C GLN A 50 0.15 -20.18 -12.43
N SER A 51 0.66 -21.40 -12.58
CA SER A 51 0.01 -22.64 -12.11
C SER A 51 0.04 -22.81 -10.58
N ILE A 52 0.76 -21.95 -9.85
CA ILE A 52 0.68 -21.86 -8.39
C ILE A 52 -0.24 -20.69 -8.02
N PRO A 53 -1.29 -20.94 -7.20
CA PRO A 53 -2.24 -19.91 -6.80
C PRO A 53 -1.67 -18.93 -5.78
N ARG A 54 -2.28 -17.74 -5.70
CA ARG A 54 -1.98 -16.70 -4.71
C ARG A 54 -3.26 -16.24 -4.04
N GLY A 55 -3.49 -16.66 -2.80
CA GLY A 55 -4.68 -16.31 -2.02
C GLY A 55 -4.32 -15.81 -0.62
N VAL A 56 -5.07 -14.83 -0.11
CA VAL A 56 -4.75 -14.17 1.18
C VAL A 56 -5.25 -14.95 2.41
N HIS A 57 -6.15 -15.90 2.22
CA HIS A 57 -6.69 -16.73 3.30
C HIS A 57 -6.56 -18.22 3.00
N VAL A 58 -6.26 -19.00 4.04
CA VAL A 58 -6.38 -20.46 3.99
C VAL A 58 -7.85 -20.85 4.06
N ASN A 59 -8.53 -20.45 5.14
CA ASN A 59 -9.97 -20.48 5.33
C ASN A 59 -10.32 -19.44 6.40
N LYS A 60 -11.04 -18.38 6.02
CA LYS A 60 -11.39 -17.28 6.96
C LYS A 60 -12.59 -17.61 7.85
N GLU A 61 -13.44 -18.54 7.42
CA GLU A 61 -14.69 -18.89 8.09
C GLU A 61 -14.48 -19.94 9.18
N MET A 62 -13.52 -20.84 8.97
CA MET A 62 -13.23 -21.97 9.87
C MET A 62 -11.89 -21.84 10.58
N GLY A 63 -11.00 -20.94 10.14
CA GLY A 63 -9.67 -20.75 10.70
C GLY A 63 -8.72 -21.94 10.43
N CYS A 64 -8.03 -22.40 11.47
CA CYS A 64 -7.10 -23.53 11.37
C CYS A 64 -7.84 -24.89 11.42
N PRO A 65 -7.52 -25.88 10.58
CA PRO A 65 -8.15 -27.21 10.66
C PRO A 65 -8.04 -27.90 12.02
N ASN A 66 -7.02 -27.56 12.82
CA ASN A 66 -6.76 -28.19 14.10
C ASN A 66 -7.26 -27.38 15.32
N CYS A 67 -7.20 -26.04 15.27
CA CYS A 67 -7.56 -25.19 16.42
C CYS A 67 -8.64 -24.15 16.13
N GLY A 68 -9.28 -24.21 14.96
CA GLY A 68 -10.35 -23.29 14.57
C GLY A 68 -9.90 -21.83 14.64
N HIS A 69 -10.77 -20.99 15.22
CA HIS A 69 -10.60 -19.54 15.39
C HIS A 69 -9.59 -19.13 16.47
N GLU A 70 -8.98 -20.07 17.19
CA GLU A 70 -7.90 -19.73 18.13
C GLU A 70 -6.68 -19.09 17.43
N ILE A 71 -6.58 -19.26 16.10
CA ILE A 71 -5.57 -18.62 15.26
C ILE A 71 -5.81 -17.11 15.07
N ASP A 72 -7.04 -16.62 15.20
CA ASP A 72 -7.42 -15.24 14.83
C ASP A 72 -6.81 -14.19 15.76
N ARG A 73 -6.42 -14.59 16.98
CA ARG A 73 -5.67 -13.75 17.92
C ARG A 73 -4.32 -13.26 17.37
N PHE A 74 -3.81 -13.87 16.30
CA PHE A 74 -2.55 -13.51 15.64
C PHE A 74 -2.74 -12.58 14.44
N GLY A 75 -3.95 -12.09 14.20
CA GLY A 75 -4.28 -11.11 13.16
C GLY A 75 -4.93 -11.71 11.91
N ASN A 76 -5.22 -10.85 10.94
CA ASN A 76 -6.02 -11.18 9.75
C ASN A 76 -5.36 -12.20 8.80
N TYR A 77 -4.02 -12.21 8.73
CA TYR A 77 -3.23 -13.13 7.92
C TYR A 77 -2.22 -13.88 8.81
N PRO A 78 -2.69 -14.83 9.65
CA PRO A 78 -1.93 -15.26 10.83
C PRO A 78 -0.90 -16.36 10.56
N TRP A 79 -0.92 -17.00 9.38
CA TRP A 79 -0.07 -18.16 9.12
C TRP A 79 1.39 -17.76 8.92
N LYS A 80 2.29 -18.47 9.59
CA LYS A 80 3.74 -18.28 9.47
C LYS A 80 4.26 -19.05 8.25
N VAL A 81 5.18 -18.43 7.51
CA VAL A 81 5.82 -19.04 6.34
C VAL A 81 7.33 -18.78 6.38
N ASP A 82 8.14 -19.81 6.14
CA ASP A 82 9.58 -19.71 5.93
C ASP A 82 9.96 -20.53 4.70
N VAL A 83 10.15 -19.84 3.58
CA VAL A 83 10.36 -20.47 2.26
C VAL A 83 11.73 -21.16 2.14
N ILE A 84 12.68 -20.84 3.03
CA ILE A 84 14.03 -21.42 3.00
C ILE A 84 14.12 -22.62 3.93
N LYS A 85 13.67 -22.48 5.18
CA LYS A 85 13.79 -23.55 6.19
C LYS A 85 12.71 -24.62 6.04
N THR A 86 11.51 -24.23 5.60
CA THR A 86 10.35 -25.11 5.46
C THR A 86 9.63 -24.84 4.14
N PRO A 87 10.30 -25.10 2.99
CA PRO A 87 9.72 -24.83 1.69
C PRO A 87 8.39 -25.58 1.52
N TRP A 88 7.44 -24.94 0.84
CA TRP A 88 6.09 -25.44 0.58
C TRP A 88 5.24 -25.75 1.82
N LYS A 89 5.56 -25.18 2.99
CA LYS A 89 4.77 -25.32 4.21
C LYS A 89 4.37 -23.97 4.79
N ILE A 90 3.19 -23.94 5.39
CA ILE A 90 2.72 -22.88 6.29
C ILE A 90 2.52 -23.46 7.70
N GLN A 91 2.63 -22.63 8.73
CA GLN A 91 2.51 -23.06 10.11
C GLN A 91 1.49 -22.21 10.89
N CYS A 92 0.60 -22.87 11.62
CA CYS A 92 -0.31 -22.20 12.54
C CYS A 92 0.49 -21.66 13.74
N PRO A 93 0.44 -20.35 14.05
CA PRO A 93 1.15 -19.78 15.19
C PRO A 93 0.57 -20.23 16.54
N ASN A 94 -0.68 -20.70 16.57
CA ASN A 94 -1.37 -21.12 17.80
C ASN A 94 -1.02 -22.57 18.17
N CYS A 95 -1.38 -23.54 17.34
CA CYS A 95 -1.19 -24.96 17.65
C CYS A 95 0.11 -25.56 17.10
N GLY A 96 0.87 -24.81 16.29
CA GLY A 96 2.16 -25.25 15.75
C GLY A 96 2.07 -26.20 14.54
N GLU A 97 0.87 -26.65 14.17
CA GLU A 97 0.63 -27.54 13.03
C GLU A 97 1.11 -26.96 11.70
N ARG A 98 1.62 -27.83 10.83
CA ARG A 98 2.13 -27.48 9.50
C ARG A 98 1.27 -28.09 8.40
N TYR A 99 1.04 -27.29 7.37
CA TYR A 99 0.24 -27.65 6.19
C TYR A 99 0.92 -27.21 4.89
N PRO A 100 0.61 -27.86 3.75
CA PRO A 100 -0.21 -29.05 3.67
C PRO A 100 0.51 -30.27 4.26
N LYS A 101 -0.20 -31.38 4.45
CA LYS A 101 0.33 -32.59 5.08
C LYS A 101 1.12 -33.49 4.13
N ASN A 102 0.91 -33.36 2.82
CA ASN A 102 1.73 -34.00 1.79
C ASN A 102 3.07 -33.29 1.55
N ASP A 103 4.05 -34.00 0.99
CA ASP A 103 5.26 -33.39 0.41
C ASP A 103 4.92 -32.71 -0.91
N PHE A 104 4.35 -31.51 -0.80
CA PHE A 104 4.02 -30.69 -1.96
C PHE A 104 5.27 -30.31 -2.77
N GLY A 105 6.45 -30.21 -2.16
CA GLY A 105 7.68 -29.91 -2.89
C GLY A 105 8.07 -31.03 -3.86
N ALA A 106 7.94 -32.30 -3.42
CA ALA A 106 8.12 -33.46 -4.31
C ALA A 106 7.04 -33.52 -5.38
N TYR A 107 5.77 -33.30 -5.01
CA TYR A 107 4.64 -33.25 -5.94
C TYR A 107 4.85 -32.19 -7.03
N TYR A 108 5.21 -30.97 -6.63
CA TYR A 108 5.54 -29.86 -7.51
C TYR A 108 6.69 -30.20 -8.47
N ARG A 109 7.79 -30.79 -7.98
CA ARG A 109 8.90 -31.21 -8.86
C ARG A 109 8.50 -32.29 -9.85
N SER A 110 7.67 -33.26 -9.42
CA SER A 110 7.22 -34.36 -10.29
C SER A 110 6.38 -33.87 -11.48
N GLY A 111 5.69 -32.74 -11.33
CA GLY A 111 4.88 -32.12 -12.39
C GLY A 111 5.62 -31.14 -13.29
N LYS A 112 6.93 -30.91 -13.10
CA LYS A 112 7.70 -29.95 -13.93
C LYS A 112 7.96 -30.50 -15.34
N GLY A 113 7.64 -29.68 -16.35
CA GLY A 113 8.00 -29.94 -17.74
C GLY A 113 9.46 -29.61 -18.06
N ALA A 114 9.87 -29.86 -19.31
CA ALA A 114 11.19 -29.48 -19.83
C ALA A 114 11.40 -27.95 -19.84
N ASP A 115 10.31 -27.18 -19.88
CA ASP A 115 10.29 -25.72 -19.72
C ASP A 115 10.39 -25.26 -18.26
N GLY A 116 10.46 -26.20 -17.32
CA GLY A 116 10.57 -25.92 -15.88
C GLY A 116 9.27 -25.49 -15.22
N LEU A 117 8.15 -25.48 -15.96
CA LEU A 117 6.82 -25.08 -15.46
C LEU A 117 6.05 -26.29 -14.93
N PHE A 118 5.46 -26.13 -13.74
CA PHE A 118 4.60 -27.11 -13.11
C PHE A 118 3.25 -27.22 -13.79
N ARG A 119 2.85 -28.48 -14.01
CA ARG A 119 1.56 -28.88 -14.54
C ARG A 119 0.96 -29.94 -13.63
N ARG A 120 -0.11 -29.58 -12.92
CA ARG A 120 -0.76 -30.44 -11.93
C ARG A 120 -1.16 -31.80 -12.52
N GLU A 121 -1.66 -31.79 -13.75
CA GLU A 121 -2.09 -32.99 -14.48
C GLU A 121 -0.95 -33.96 -14.83
N ARG A 122 0.31 -33.54 -14.71
CA ARG A 122 1.51 -34.38 -14.91
C ARG A 122 2.15 -34.83 -13.60
N ALA A 123 1.74 -34.24 -12.48
CA ALA A 123 2.35 -34.50 -11.19
C ALA A 123 1.97 -35.89 -10.66
N ASP A 124 2.90 -36.51 -9.93
CA ASP A 124 2.73 -37.85 -9.38
C ASP A 124 1.66 -37.84 -8.27
N ALA A 125 0.46 -38.33 -8.61
CA ALA A 125 -0.67 -38.39 -7.71
C ALA A 125 -0.42 -39.27 -6.47
N SER A 126 0.57 -40.17 -6.48
CA SER A 126 0.93 -40.97 -5.30
C SER A 126 1.49 -40.12 -4.16
N LEU A 127 1.97 -38.91 -4.46
CA LEU A 127 2.44 -37.94 -3.48
C LEU A 127 1.31 -37.12 -2.84
N LEU A 128 0.06 -37.30 -3.26
CA LEU A 128 -1.12 -36.66 -2.66
C LEU A 128 -1.64 -37.48 -1.47
N CYS A 129 -0.78 -37.68 -0.48
CA CYS A 129 -1.13 -38.31 0.79
C CYS A 129 -0.47 -37.59 1.96
N ASN A 130 -1.11 -37.65 3.13
CA ASN A 130 -0.54 -37.18 4.38
C ASN A 130 0.72 -37.98 4.68
N SER A 131 1.89 -37.32 4.71
CA SER A 131 3.18 -38.00 4.86
C SER A 131 3.35 -38.68 6.22
N ASP A 132 2.61 -38.24 7.24
CA ASP A 132 2.58 -38.87 8.57
C ASP A 132 1.63 -40.09 8.61
N HIS A 133 0.72 -40.22 7.63
CA HIS A 133 -0.31 -41.26 7.52
C HIS A 133 -0.37 -41.84 6.09
N PRO A 134 0.70 -42.52 5.61
CA PRO A 134 0.81 -42.92 4.21
C PRO A 134 -0.06 -44.14 3.82
N ASP A 135 -0.60 -44.88 4.80
CA ASP A 135 -1.51 -46.01 4.51
C ASP A 135 -2.84 -45.48 3.95
N PRO A 136 -3.26 -45.89 2.73
CA PRO A 136 -4.54 -45.48 2.15
C PRO A 136 -5.77 -45.82 2.99
N ASN A 137 -5.66 -46.74 3.95
CA ASN A 137 -6.74 -47.10 4.86
C ASN A 137 -6.77 -46.27 6.16
N ASP A 138 -5.76 -45.43 6.40
CA ASP A 138 -5.74 -44.53 7.54
C ASP A 138 -6.77 -43.40 7.32
N PRO A 139 -7.70 -43.14 8.26
CA PRO A 139 -8.66 -42.03 8.14
C PRO A 139 -8.01 -40.65 7.94
N LEU A 140 -6.76 -40.48 8.36
CA LEU A 140 -6.00 -39.23 8.21
C LEU A 140 -5.17 -39.18 6.91
N HIS A 141 -5.25 -40.20 6.06
CA HIS A 141 -4.50 -40.27 4.81
C HIS A 141 -4.73 -39.06 3.89
N ALA A 142 -5.98 -38.59 3.80
CA ALA A 142 -6.35 -37.44 2.99
C ALA A 142 -6.39 -36.11 3.77
N PHE A 143 -6.20 -36.15 5.09
CA PHE A 143 -6.32 -34.95 5.94
C PHE A 143 -5.23 -33.94 5.63
N GLY A 144 -5.62 -32.70 5.34
CA GLY A 144 -4.71 -31.58 5.08
C GLY A 144 -3.86 -31.74 3.82
N VAL A 145 -4.22 -32.65 2.90
CA VAL A 145 -3.52 -32.87 1.63
C VAL A 145 -3.98 -31.84 0.59
N ASP A 146 -3.03 -31.10 0.01
CA ASP A 146 -3.30 -30.05 -0.97
C ASP A 146 -2.57 -30.35 -2.28
N ASP A 147 -3.31 -30.29 -3.39
CA ASP A 147 -2.85 -30.51 -4.75
C ASP A 147 -2.56 -29.18 -5.50
N SER A 148 -2.56 -28.07 -4.77
CA SER A 148 -2.57 -26.64 -5.17
C SER A 148 -3.95 -25.98 -5.13
N THR A 149 -5.05 -26.71 -5.25
CA THR A 149 -6.40 -26.12 -5.27
C THR A 149 -7.07 -26.04 -3.90
N GLY A 150 -6.40 -26.56 -2.86
CA GLY A 150 -6.89 -26.60 -1.49
C GLY A 150 -7.38 -27.98 -1.08
N TRP A 151 -7.27 -28.26 0.21
CA TRP A 151 -7.84 -29.44 0.85
C TRP A 151 -9.32 -29.22 1.18
N LYS A 152 -10.17 -30.23 1.01
CA LYS A 152 -11.57 -30.19 1.44
C LYS A 152 -11.78 -31.08 2.65
N ASP A 153 -12.47 -30.56 3.66
CA ASP A 153 -12.92 -31.36 4.79
C ASP A 153 -14.20 -32.16 4.45
N SER A 154 -14.76 -32.87 5.44
CA SER A 154 -15.98 -33.67 5.28
C SER A 154 -17.25 -32.86 5.04
N GLU A 155 -17.21 -31.55 5.26
CA GLU A 155 -18.34 -30.62 5.09
C GLU A 155 -18.15 -29.73 3.85
N ASP A 156 -17.21 -30.10 2.96
CA ASP A 156 -16.85 -29.36 1.74
C ASP A 156 -16.23 -27.97 1.96
N HIS A 157 -15.79 -27.65 3.19
CA HIS A 157 -15.01 -26.43 3.44
C HIS A 157 -13.63 -26.56 2.79
N VAL A 158 -13.21 -25.52 2.06
CA VAL A 158 -11.93 -25.51 1.33
C VAL A 158 -10.85 -24.80 2.15
N TYR A 159 -9.69 -25.44 2.30
CA TYR A 159 -8.50 -24.92 2.97
C TYR A 159 -7.35 -24.77 1.96
N ARG A 160 -7.01 -23.52 1.61
CA ARG A 160 -6.08 -23.18 0.52
C ARG A 160 -4.65 -22.97 1.02
N PHE A 161 -3.99 -24.03 1.47
CA PHE A 161 -2.65 -23.93 2.07
C PHE A 161 -1.59 -23.46 1.07
N ILE A 162 -1.59 -24.04 -0.12
CA ILE A 162 -0.64 -23.67 -1.18
C ILE A 162 -0.94 -22.29 -1.75
N GLY A 163 -2.21 -21.88 -1.82
CA GLY A 163 -2.58 -20.51 -2.18
C GLY A 163 -1.99 -19.47 -1.24
N TYR A 164 -2.04 -19.73 0.07
CA TYR A 164 -1.42 -18.86 1.08
C TYR A 164 0.11 -18.86 0.97
N TYR A 165 0.73 -20.03 0.78
CA TYR A 165 2.18 -20.14 0.57
C TYR A 165 2.63 -19.40 -0.70
N GLY A 166 1.89 -19.51 -1.81
CA GLY A 166 2.21 -18.79 -3.05
C GLY A 166 2.17 -17.28 -2.86
N HIS A 167 1.21 -16.78 -2.08
CA HIS A 167 1.08 -15.35 -1.76
C HIS A 167 2.11 -14.90 -0.71
N TYR A 168 1.90 -15.25 0.55
CA TYR A 168 2.69 -14.76 1.70
C TYR A 168 4.01 -15.50 1.93
N GLY A 169 4.26 -16.57 1.17
CA GLY A 169 5.55 -17.25 1.12
C GLY A 169 6.35 -16.79 -0.09
N ALA A 170 6.13 -17.41 -1.24
CA ALA A 170 6.98 -17.28 -2.42
C ALA A 170 7.08 -15.84 -2.93
N TRP A 171 5.95 -15.18 -3.25
CA TRP A 171 5.98 -13.84 -3.84
C TRP A 171 6.32 -12.73 -2.83
N THR A 172 5.92 -12.86 -1.55
CA THR A 172 6.44 -12.00 -0.48
C THR A 172 7.96 -12.15 -0.32
N ALA A 173 8.49 -13.37 -0.34
CA ALA A 173 9.94 -13.60 -0.27
C ALA A 173 10.69 -13.00 -1.47
N VAL A 174 10.14 -13.05 -2.68
CA VAL A 174 10.70 -12.36 -3.86
C VAL A 174 10.76 -10.86 -3.63
N SER A 175 9.66 -10.24 -3.17
CA SER A 175 9.60 -8.80 -2.89
C SER A 175 10.60 -8.39 -1.80
N ASP A 176 10.65 -9.15 -0.70
CA ASP A 176 11.58 -8.93 0.41
C ASP A 176 13.04 -9.04 -0.04
N ALA A 177 13.36 -10.05 -0.86
CA ALA A 177 14.71 -10.27 -1.37
C ALA A 177 15.14 -9.13 -2.30
N LEU A 178 14.29 -8.73 -3.25
CA LEU A 178 14.56 -7.61 -4.14
C LEU A 178 14.77 -6.31 -3.38
N SER A 179 13.94 -6.02 -2.38
CA SER A 179 14.09 -4.82 -1.55
C SER A 179 15.41 -4.84 -0.78
N ALA A 180 15.68 -5.91 -0.02
CA ALA A 180 16.86 -6.00 0.84
C ALA A 180 18.17 -5.99 0.04
N LEU A 181 18.26 -6.79 -1.04
CA LEU A 181 19.46 -6.89 -1.86
C LEU A 181 19.73 -5.58 -2.61
N SER A 182 18.73 -4.97 -3.25
CA SER A 182 18.94 -3.73 -4.01
C SER A 182 19.29 -2.54 -3.10
N GLU A 183 18.68 -2.44 -1.92
CA GLU A 183 19.04 -1.41 -0.93
C GLU A 183 20.46 -1.60 -0.41
N ALA A 184 20.87 -2.83 -0.08
CA ALA A 184 22.23 -3.13 0.31
C ALA A 184 23.24 -2.76 -0.78
N TYR A 185 22.95 -3.06 -2.06
CA TYR A 185 23.79 -2.63 -3.18
C TYR A 185 23.94 -1.11 -3.26
N VAL A 186 22.84 -0.36 -3.14
CA VAL A 186 22.88 1.11 -3.17
C VAL A 186 23.82 1.64 -2.08
N LEU A 187 23.70 1.12 -0.86
CA LEU A 187 24.42 1.63 0.31
C LEU A 187 25.87 1.13 0.44
N THR A 188 26.20 -0.05 -0.10
CA THR A 188 27.56 -0.63 0.03
C THR A 188 28.35 -0.63 -1.28
N GLY A 189 27.67 -0.81 -2.41
CA GLY A 189 28.30 -1.04 -3.72
C GLY A 189 28.89 -2.43 -3.92
N GLU A 190 28.60 -3.39 -3.03
CA GLU A 190 29.10 -4.76 -3.18
C GLU A 190 28.35 -5.52 -4.29
N GLN A 191 29.11 -6.06 -5.25
CA GLN A 191 28.59 -6.68 -6.48
C GLN A 191 27.59 -7.82 -6.23
N LYS A 192 27.86 -8.69 -5.24
CA LYS A 192 27.01 -9.83 -4.86
C LYS A 192 25.53 -9.49 -4.65
N TYR A 193 25.23 -8.25 -4.22
CA TYR A 193 23.87 -7.80 -4.01
C TYR A 193 23.17 -7.45 -5.33
N ALA A 194 23.89 -6.85 -6.28
CA ALA A 194 23.38 -6.59 -7.62
C ALA A 194 23.13 -7.90 -8.37
N ASP A 195 24.06 -8.86 -8.33
CA ASP A 195 23.94 -10.13 -9.06
C ASP A 195 22.72 -10.93 -8.61
N LYS A 196 22.51 -11.06 -7.29
CA LYS A 196 21.35 -11.78 -6.74
C LYS A 196 20.03 -11.06 -7.00
N THR A 197 20.03 -9.72 -7.00
CA THR A 197 18.86 -8.94 -7.42
C THR A 197 18.56 -9.19 -8.90
N ALA A 198 19.59 -9.22 -9.75
CA ALA A 198 19.47 -9.48 -11.18
C ALA A 198 18.94 -10.89 -11.48
N ILE A 199 19.39 -11.91 -10.76
CA ILE A 199 18.89 -13.30 -10.86
C ILE A 199 17.38 -13.37 -10.61
N LEU A 200 16.90 -12.70 -9.56
CA LEU A 200 15.47 -12.67 -9.23
C LEU A 200 14.68 -11.91 -10.31
N LEU A 201 15.14 -10.71 -10.72
CA LEU A 201 14.46 -9.93 -11.75
C LEU A 201 14.41 -10.66 -13.10
N ALA A 202 15.48 -11.37 -13.48
CA ALA A 202 15.52 -12.21 -14.67
C ALA A 202 14.42 -13.28 -14.64
N ARG A 203 14.29 -13.99 -13.51
CA ARG A 203 13.24 -15.01 -13.37
C ARG A 203 11.84 -14.39 -13.33
N VAL A 204 11.66 -13.29 -12.61
CA VAL A 204 10.37 -12.57 -12.59
C VAL A 204 10.00 -12.15 -14.01
N ALA A 205 10.94 -11.65 -14.80
CA ALA A 205 10.71 -11.27 -16.20
C ALA A 205 10.30 -12.48 -17.06
N ASP A 206 10.79 -13.69 -16.79
CA ASP A 206 10.34 -14.89 -17.49
C ASP A 206 8.84 -15.17 -17.26
N LEU A 207 8.37 -15.00 -16.03
CA LEU A 207 7.03 -15.42 -15.57
C LEU A 207 5.97 -14.33 -15.66
N TYR A 208 6.32 -13.09 -15.36
CA TYR A 208 5.38 -11.98 -15.11
C TYR A 208 4.39 -11.72 -16.26
N PRO A 209 4.78 -11.79 -17.56
CA PRO A 209 3.83 -11.61 -18.65
C PRO A 209 2.64 -12.55 -18.59
N ASP A 210 2.84 -13.80 -18.15
CA ASP A 210 1.83 -14.86 -18.12
C ASP A 210 1.03 -14.91 -16.81
N MET A 211 1.38 -14.09 -15.82
CA MET A 211 0.66 -14.03 -14.55
C MET A 211 -0.72 -13.38 -14.74
N ASP A 212 -1.75 -14.07 -14.25
CA ASP A 212 -3.15 -13.67 -14.33
C ASP A 212 -3.89 -14.08 -13.04
N TYR A 213 -4.25 -13.11 -12.20
CA TYR A 213 -4.96 -13.40 -10.97
C TYR A 213 -6.45 -13.69 -11.23
N HIS A 214 -7.01 -13.20 -12.35
CA HIS A 214 -8.41 -13.42 -12.69
C HIS A 214 -8.77 -14.91 -12.75
N PHE A 215 -7.90 -15.71 -13.37
CA PHE A 215 -8.01 -17.16 -13.39
C PHE A 215 -8.19 -17.79 -12.00
N TRP A 216 -7.50 -17.27 -10.98
CA TRP A 216 -7.60 -17.78 -9.61
C TRP A 216 -8.79 -17.19 -8.84
N ALA A 217 -9.16 -15.95 -9.11
CA ALA A 217 -10.39 -15.35 -8.58
C ALA A 217 -11.63 -16.16 -8.99
N GLU A 218 -11.71 -16.61 -10.25
CA GLU A 218 -12.81 -17.48 -10.74
C GLU A 218 -12.88 -18.84 -10.02
N GLN A 219 -11.77 -19.28 -9.44
CA GLN A 219 -11.68 -20.51 -8.65
C GLN A 219 -11.90 -20.28 -7.14
N GLY A 220 -12.32 -19.07 -6.76
CA GLY A 220 -12.65 -18.70 -5.38
C GLY A 220 -11.44 -18.38 -4.50
N PHE A 221 -10.28 -18.05 -5.07
CA PHE A 221 -9.18 -17.48 -4.30
C PHE A 221 -9.45 -15.99 -4.06
N GLU A 222 -9.22 -15.53 -2.83
CA GLU A 222 -9.37 -14.12 -2.45
C GLU A 222 -8.03 -13.40 -2.47
N ASN A 223 -8.03 -12.13 -2.84
CA ASN A 223 -6.86 -11.26 -2.86
C ASN A 223 -7.32 -9.78 -2.79
N SER A 224 -6.36 -8.86 -2.75
CA SER A 224 -6.64 -7.43 -2.68
C SER A 224 -6.97 -6.87 -4.07
N ASP A 225 -8.22 -6.99 -4.46
CA ASP A 225 -8.71 -6.64 -5.81
C ASP A 225 -9.96 -5.74 -5.79
N GLY A 226 -10.46 -5.35 -4.62
CA GLY A 226 -11.69 -4.56 -4.50
C GLY A 226 -12.92 -5.24 -5.08
N LEU A 227 -12.97 -6.59 -5.07
CA LEU A 227 -14.01 -7.42 -5.69
C LEU A 227 -14.05 -7.38 -7.22
N THR A 228 -12.99 -6.87 -7.86
CA THR A 228 -12.92 -6.85 -9.33
C THR A 228 -12.56 -8.22 -9.91
N GLY A 229 -11.95 -9.11 -9.11
CA GLY A 229 -11.39 -10.37 -9.60
C GLY A 229 -10.25 -10.14 -10.61
N ARG A 230 -9.58 -8.98 -10.60
CA ARG A 230 -8.52 -8.62 -11.55
C ARG A 230 -7.17 -8.51 -10.87
N GLY A 231 -6.11 -8.65 -11.66
CA GLY A 231 -4.73 -8.60 -11.18
C GLY A 231 -3.80 -9.48 -12.01
N LYS A 232 -2.52 -9.53 -11.64
CA LYS A 232 -1.54 -10.43 -12.28
C LYS A 232 -0.99 -11.41 -11.27
N VAL A 233 0.06 -11.05 -10.52
CA VAL A 233 0.56 -11.90 -9.44
C VAL A 233 -0.42 -11.85 -8.26
N TYR A 234 -0.81 -10.65 -7.86
CA TYR A 234 -1.79 -10.36 -6.83
C TYR A 234 -3.06 -9.76 -7.44
N GLY A 235 -4.02 -9.43 -6.57
CA GLY A 235 -5.15 -8.59 -6.96
C GLY A 235 -4.70 -7.19 -7.37
N CYS A 236 -5.49 -6.50 -8.20
CA CYS A 236 -5.12 -5.27 -8.88
C CYS A 236 -4.67 -4.12 -7.95
N ILE A 237 -5.08 -4.15 -6.68
CA ILE A 237 -4.70 -3.14 -5.67
C ILE A 237 -3.27 -3.38 -5.18
N TRP A 238 -2.90 -4.62 -4.87
CA TRP A 238 -1.55 -4.93 -4.38
C TRP A 238 -0.53 -5.13 -5.51
N GLU A 239 -0.99 -5.34 -6.74
CA GLU A 239 -0.13 -5.46 -7.92
C GLU A 239 0.78 -4.24 -8.12
N ALA A 240 0.26 -3.03 -7.88
CA ALA A 240 1.00 -1.78 -8.07
C ALA A 240 2.25 -1.68 -7.19
N GLY A 241 2.14 -2.07 -5.92
CA GLY A 241 3.27 -2.06 -4.98
C GLY A 241 4.34 -3.07 -5.40
N LEU A 242 3.91 -4.25 -5.84
CA LEU A 242 4.80 -5.32 -6.30
C LEU A 242 5.64 -4.87 -7.51
N VAL A 243 4.99 -4.37 -8.57
CA VAL A 243 5.72 -3.98 -9.79
C VAL A 243 6.52 -2.70 -9.65
N SER A 244 6.05 -1.75 -8.83
CA SER A 244 6.85 -0.58 -8.46
C SER A 244 8.12 -1.00 -7.71
N GLY A 245 8.03 -2.02 -6.86
CA GLY A 245 9.17 -2.64 -6.21
C GLY A 245 10.16 -3.24 -7.22
N PHE A 246 9.68 -3.97 -8.21
CA PHE A 246 10.52 -4.53 -9.28
C PHE A 246 11.23 -3.43 -10.09
N ALA A 247 10.50 -2.39 -10.49
CA ALA A 247 11.07 -1.27 -11.25
C ALA A 247 12.14 -0.52 -10.45
N ARG A 248 11.91 -0.28 -9.15
CA ARG A 248 12.88 0.38 -8.26
C ARG A 248 14.11 -0.48 -8.00
N ALA A 249 13.94 -1.79 -7.79
CA ALA A 249 15.05 -2.71 -7.63
C ALA A 249 15.93 -2.77 -8.90
N TYR A 250 15.30 -2.81 -10.08
CA TYR A 250 16.01 -2.76 -11.37
C TYR A 250 16.81 -1.46 -11.53
N ASP A 251 16.19 -0.31 -11.29
CA ASP A 251 16.87 0.99 -11.39
C ASP A 251 18.06 1.09 -10.42
N ALA A 252 17.88 0.59 -9.20
CA ALA A 252 18.88 0.62 -8.13
C ALA A 252 20.18 -0.13 -8.49
N ILE A 253 20.10 -1.22 -9.26
CA ILE A 253 21.26 -2.07 -9.62
C ILE A 253 21.78 -1.86 -11.04
N ARG A 254 21.17 -0.96 -11.82
CA ARG A 254 21.38 -0.87 -13.28
C ARG A 254 22.84 -0.61 -13.70
N ASP A 255 23.58 0.06 -12.85
CA ASP A 255 25.02 0.37 -12.94
C ASP A 255 25.94 -0.78 -12.48
N GLY A 256 25.39 -1.82 -11.86
CA GLY A 256 26.11 -3.05 -11.47
C GLY A 256 25.79 -4.26 -12.35
N LEU A 257 25.21 -4.04 -13.53
CA LEU A 257 24.94 -5.10 -14.51
C LEU A 257 26.12 -5.23 -15.49
N ASP A 258 27.24 -5.74 -15.00
CA ASP A 258 28.49 -5.95 -15.76
C ASP A 258 29.28 -7.21 -15.37
N ASP A 259 28.68 -8.12 -14.58
CA ASP A 259 29.33 -9.35 -14.13
C ASP A 259 29.20 -10.53 -15.11
N GLU A 260 30.34 -11.13 -15.49
CA GLU A 260 30.40 -12.28 -16.41
C GLU A 260 29.88 -13.58 -15.78
N GLU A 261 30.03 -13.77 -14.47
CA GLU A 261 29.55 -14.98 -13.78
C GLU A 261 28.02 -15.03 -13.75
N LEU A 262 27.37 -13.90 -13.43
CA LEU A 262 25.94 -13.70 -13.58
C LEU A 262 25.44 -14.09 -14.98
N TYR A 263 26.10 -13.59 -16.03
CA TYR A 263 25.68 -13.86 -17.41
C TYR A 263 25.86 -15.33 -17.81
N ALA A 264 26.90 -15.99 -17.31
CA ALA A 264 27.10 -17.41 -17.53
C ALA A 264 25.95 -18.22 -16.91
N PHE A 265 25.60 -17.93 -15.65
CA PHE A 265 24.48 -18.56 -14.96
C PHE A 265 23.15 -18.36 -15.69
N LEU A 266 22.81 -17.12 -16.06
CA LEU A 266 21.56 -16.82 -16.77
C LEU A 266 21.52 -17.44 -18.17
N SER A 267 22.67 -17.52 -18.86
CA SER A 267 22.76 -18.19 -20.17
C SER A 267 22.55 -19.69 -20.06
N GLU A 268 23.04 -20.32 -18.99
CA GLU A 268 22.77 -21.73 -18.71
C GLU A 268 21.28 -21.96 -18.47
N LYS A 269 20.63 -21.15 -17.62
CA LYS A 269 19.19 -21.23 -17.38
C LYS A 269 18.37 -21.02 -18.64
N ALA A 270 18.74 -20.04 -19.45
CA ALA A 270 18.07 -19.78 -20.71
C ALA A 270 18.14 -20.98 -21.67
N LYS A 271 19.29 -21.63 -21.78
CA LYS A 271 19.44 -22.85 -22.58
C LYS A 271 18.66 -24.04 -21.99
N GLN A 272 18.73 -24.21 -20.66
CA GLN A 272 18.10 -25.32 -19.96
C GLN A 272 16.57 -25.30 -20.13
N PHE A 273 15.95 -24.13 -20.05
CA PHE A 273 14.49 -23.97 -20.03
C PHE A 273 13.90 -23.34 -21.30
N GLY A 274 14.73 -23.08 -22.31
CA GLY A 274 14.28 -22.48 -23.58
C GLY A 274 13.81 -21.02 -23.44
N LEU A 275 14.47 -20.24 -22.58
CA LEU A 275 14.12 -18.83 -22.30
C LEU A 275 14.88 -17.88 -23.24
N PRO A 276 14.45 -16.61 -23.36
CA PRO A 276 15.19 -15.60 -24.09
C PRO A 276 16.65 -15.46 -23.61
N PRO A 277 17.62 -15.24 -24.51
CA PRO A 277 19.03 -15.07 -24.13
C PRO A 277 19.26 -13.84 -23.24
N GLN A 278 20.02 -14.03 -22.15
CA GLN A 278 20.33 -13.00 -21.14
C GLN A 278 21.84 -12.93 -20.84
N GLY A 279 22.67 -13.28 -21.82
CA GLY A 279 24.11 -13.48 -21.64
C GLY A 279 24.99 -12.23 -21.62
N ASN A 280 24.40 -11.04 -21.47
CA ASN A 280 25.13 -9.79 -21.23
C ASN A 280 24.16 -8.72 -20.69
N GLY A 281 24.72 -7.61 -20.19
CA GLY A 281 23.94 -6.54 -19.57
C GLY A 281 22.93 -5.88 -20.49
N GLN A 282 23.21 -5.77 -21.80
CA GLN A 282 22.23 -5.24 -22.75
C GLN A 282 21.03 -6.17 -22.90
N ALA A 283 21.28 -7.47 -23.06
CA ALA A 283 20.24 -8.49 -23.22
C ALA A 283 19.38 -8.62 -21.95
N LEU A 284 20.01 -8.64 -20.77
CA LEU A 284 19.30 -8.71 -19.49
C LEU A 284 18.43 -7.47 -19.25
N ARG A 285 18.95 -6.27 -19.51
CA ARG A 285 18.17 -5.03 -19.41
C ARG A 285 16.96 -5.05 -20.35
N ALA A 286 17.17 -5.41 -21.61
CA ALA A 286 16.08 -5.52 -22.59
C ALA A 286 15.01 -6.54 -22.14
N HIS A 287 15.42 -7.67 -21.56
CA HIS A 287 14.52 -8.70 -21.04
C HIS A 287 13.65 -8.16 -19.88
N ILE A 288 14.27 -7.49 -18.90
CA ILE A 288 13.55 -6.90 -17.76
C ILE A 288 12.62 -5.76 -18.23
N GLU A 289 13.11 -4.87 -19.08
CA GLU A 289 12.33 -3.71 -19.56
C GLU A 289 11.12 -4.16 -20.38
N GLU A 290 11.28 -5.13 -21.28
CA GLU A 290 10.19 -5.64 -22.12
C GLU A 290 9.15 -6.42 -21.32
N ARG A 291 9.61 -7.30 -20.41
CA ARG A 291 8.75 -8.29 -19.78
C ARG A 291 8.27 -7.90 -18.38
N ILE A 292 8.78 -6.80 -17.83
CA ILE A 292 8.27 -6.20 -16.59
C ILE A 292 7.79 -4.77 -16.86
N LEU A 293 8.68 -3.84 -17.22
CA LEU A 293 8.33 -2.40 -17.25
C LEU A 293 7.26 -2.09 -18.31
N ARG A 294 7.42 -2.59 -19.54
CA ARG A 294 6.44 -2.39 -20.62
C ARG A 294 5.14 -3.17 -20.43
N GLN A 295 5.08 -4.07 -19.46
CA GLN A 295 3.82 -4.73 -19.08
C GLN A 295 2.96 -3.84 -18.15
N ILE A 296 3.54 -2.83 -17.50
CA ILE A 296 2.85 -2.01 -16.49
C ILE A 296 1.77 -1.14 -17.13
N GLU A 297 2.09 -0.36 -18.16
CA GLU A 297 1.11 0.50 -18.83
C GLU A 297 -0.12 -0.28 -19.32
N PRO A 298 0.01 -1.35 -20.14
CA PRO A 298 -1.17 -2.07 -20.61
C PRO A 298 -1.93 -2.76 -19.47
N ALA A 299 -1.27 -3.17 -18.38
CA ALA A 299 -1.94 -3.70 -17.19
C ALA A 299 -2.76 -2.61 -16.46
N ILE A 300 -2.25 -1.39 -16.33
CA ILE A 300 -3.01 -0.24 -15.80
C ILE A 300 -4.22 0.05 -16.69
N LEU A 301 -4.02 0.14 -18.01
CA LEU A 301 -5.09 0.48 -18.95
C LEU A 301 -6.21 -0.57 -18.98
N ARG A 302 -5.88 -1.86 -18.76
CA ARG A 302 -6.88 -2.94 -18.64
C ARG A 302 -7.55 -2.98 -17.27
N GLY A 303 -6.97 -2.37 -16.24
CA GLY A 303 -7.41 -2.45 -14.85
C GLY A 303 -6.89 -3.67 -14.09
N ASP A 304 -5.82 -4.31 -14.59
CA ASP A 304 -5.08 -5.35 -13.86
C ASP A 304 -4.16 -4.74 -12.79
N ILE A 305 -3.87 -3.45 -12.90
CA ILE A 305 -3.25 -2.63 -11.85
C ILE A 305 -4.16 -1.44 -11.60
N HIS A 306 -4.74 -1.37 -10.41
CA HIS A 306 -5.62 -0.27 -9.99
C HIS A 306 -5.65 -0.17 -8.47
N VAL A 307 -5.18 0.97 -7.96
CA VAL A 307 -5.13 1.30 -6.53
C VAL A 307 -5.90 2.59 -6.27
N ASN A 308 -6.20 2.86 -5.01
CA ASN A 308 -6.58 4.19 -4.53
C ASN A 308 -5.59 5.25 -5.05
N GLU A 309 -6.14 6.43 -5.34
CA GLU A 309 -5.38 7.54 -5.86
C GLU A 309 -4.31 8.03 -4.87
N PRO A 310 -3.15 8.54 -5.33
CA PRO A 310 -2.63 8.56 -6.70
C PRO A 310 -1.67 7.38 -7.01
N HIS A 311 -1.84 6.22 -6.38
CA HIS A 311 -0.81 5.16 -6.42
C HIS A 311 -0.71 4.47 -7.78
N THR A 312 -1.80 4.41 -8.55
CA THR A 312 -1.77 3.92 -9.93
C THR A 312 -0.86 4.81 -10.81
N GLN A 313 -0.90 6.12 -10.59
CA GLN A 313 -0.14 7.14 -11.29
C GLN A 313 1.33 7.10 -10.87
N VAL A 314 1.60 6.87 -9.58
CA VAL A 314 2.96 6.60 -9.09
C VAL A 314 3.56 5.40 -9.81
N THR A 315 2.81 4.30 -9.96
CA THR A 315 3.28 3.12 -10.69
C THR A 315 3.55 3.41 -12.17
N MET A 316 2.65 4.13 -12.86
CA MET A 316 2.87 4.57 -14.25
C MET A 316 4.12 5.45 -14.38
N ALA A 317 4.26 6.46 -13.51
CA ALA A 317 5.40 7.38 -13.53
C ALA A 317 6.71 6.67 -13.20
N THR A 318 6.69 5.72 -12.26
CA THR A 318 7.87 4.91 -11.91
C THR A 318 8.33 4.11 -13.11
N ALA A 319 7.42 3.40 -13.78
CA ALA A 319 7.73 2.65 -15.00
C ALA A 319 8.30 3.57 -16.10
N ALA A 320 7.66 4.72 -16.34
CA ALA A 320 8.10 5.69 -17.33
C ALA A 320 9.52 6.20 -17.06
N VAL A 321 9.81 6.63 -15.83
CA VAL A 321 11.10 7.23 -15.47
C VAL A 321 12.23 6.21 -15.44
N VAL A 322 11.95 4.97 -15.03
CA VAL A 322 12.94 3.88 -15.03
C VAL A 322 13.25 3.43 -16.46
N LEU A 323 12.22 3.23 -17.29
CA LEU A 323 12.37 2.89 -18.70
C LEU A 323 13.18 3.94 -19.46
N ASN A 324 12.93 5.22 -19.14
CA ASN A 324 13.65 6.37 -19.69
C ASN A 324 13.70 6.41 -21.23
N ASP A 325 12.69 5.85 -21.89
CA ASP A 325 12.53 5.93 -23.35
C ASP A 325 12.09 7.35 -23.75
N PRO A 326 12.63 7.94 -24.83
CA PRO A 326 12.27 9.29 -25.23
C PRO A 326 10.81 9.46 -25.66
N ASN A 327 10.17 8.41 -26.18
CA ASN A 327 8.79 8.48 -26.70
C ASN A 327 7.79 7.89 -25.70
N GLU A 328 8.06 6.69 -25.17
CA GLU A 328 7.12 5.98 -24.31
C GLU A 328 6.98 6.67 -22.96
N SER A 329 8.09 7.05 -22.31
CA SER A 329 8.06 7.63 -20.97
C SER A 329 7.29 8.94 -20.92
N ASP A 330 7.49 9.80 -21.92
CA ASP A 330 6.83 11.09 -22.02
C ASP A 330 5.31 10.95 -22.20
N ARG A 331 4.87 9.97 -23.01
CA ARG A 331 3.46 9.64 -23.21
C ARG A 331 2.82 9.05 -21.94
N MET A 332 3.53 8.16 -21.24
CA MET A 332 3.07 7.59 -19.96
C MET A 332 2.95 8.67 -18.87
N LEU A 333 3.87 9.63 -18.84
CA LEU A 333 3.78 10.77 -17.92
C LEU A 333 2.64 11.71 -18.30
N ASP A 334 2.38 11.96 -19.58
CA ASP A 334 1.21 12.73 -19.99
C ASP A 334 -0.10 12.04 -19.60
N TRP A 335 -0.14 10.71 -19.68
CA TRP A 335 -1.29 9.94 -19.20
C TRP A 335 -1.59 10.24 -17.73
N VAL A 336 -0.59 10.36 -16.86
CA VAL A 336 -0.78 10.67 -15.42
C VAL A 336 -1.61 11.95 -15.22
N PHE A 337 -1.43 12.96 -16.07
CA PHE A 337 -2.11 14.25 -15.96
C PHE A 337 -3.38 14.35 -16.82
N ALA A 338 -3.57 13.43 -17.77
CA ALA A 338 -4.74 13.42 -18.61
C ALA A 338 -6.03 13.19 -17.78
N PRO A 339 -7.15 13.80 -18.16
CA PRO A 339 -8.44 13.55 -17.50
C PRO A 339 -8.91 12.12 -17.73
N LYS A 340 -9.79 11.64 -16.85
CA LYS A 340 -10.57 10.42 -17.08
C LYS A 340 -11.68 10.77 -18.07
N THR A 341 -11.84 10.03 -19.17
CA THR A 341 -13.04 10.20 -20.01
C THR A 341 -14.25 9.69 -19.26
N GLU A 342 -15.29 10.53 -19.12
CA GLU A 342 -16.57 10.08 -18.63
C GLU A 342 -17.18 9.05 -19.60
N ASP A 343 -17.56 7.89 -19.08
CA ASP A 343 -18.44 6.98 -19.79
C ASP A 343 -19.78 7.70 -20.02
N LYS A 344 -20.03 8.13 -21.26
CA LYS A 344 -21.40 8.41 -21.68
C LYS A 344 -22.18 7.11 -21.51
N LYS A 345 -23.01 7.01 -20.47
CA LYS A 345 -24.04 5.97 -20.37
C LYS A 345 -24.92 6.09 -21.61
N THR A 346 -24.70 5.25 -22.61
CA THR A 346 -25.68 5.00 -23.65
C THR A 346 -26.71 4.05 -23.07
N ASP A 347 -27.83 4.58 -22.59
CA ASP A 347 -29.03 3.77 -22.49
C ASP A 347 -29.55 3.45 -23.90
N SER A 348 -30.25 2.33 -24.03
CA SER A 348 -30.84 1.86 -25.29
C SER A 348 -32.31 2.32 -25.41
N SER A 349 -32.71 3.36 -24.69
CA SER A 349 -34.09 3.81 -24.63
C SER A 349 -34.11 5.33 -24.53
N GLY A 350 -33.96 6.00 -25.67
CA GLY A 350 -33.81 7.46 -25.79
C GLY A 350 -34.90 8.31 -25.12
N ASN A 351 -34.88 8.39 -23.80
CA ASN A 351 -35.60 9.32 -22.97
C ASN A 351 -34.58 10.10 -22.15
N LYS A 352 -34.52 11.41 -22.39
CA LYS A 352 -33.72 12.33 -21.58
C LYS A 352 -34.32 12.38 -20.18
N GLU A 353 -33.67 11.74 -19.22
CA GLU A 353 -33.88 12.07 -17.81
C GLU A 353 -33.19 13.40 -17.48
N THR A 354 -33.87 14.17 -16.65
CA THR A 354 -33.55 15.50 -16.17
C THR A 354 -32.17 15.55 -15.51
N GLU A 355 -31.46 16.65 -15.73
CA GLU A 355 -30.20 17.01 -15.09
C GLU A 355 -30.30 16.96 -13.55
N GLU A 356 -29.99 15.82 -12.95
CA GLU A 356 -29.34 15.80 -11.65
C GLU A 356 -27.85 16.02 -11.88
N GLN A 357 -27.30 17.05 -11.25
CA GLN A 357 -25.86 17.33 -11.22
C GLN A 357 -25.15 16.07 -10.74
N GLY A 358 -24.49 15.38 -11.68
CA GLY A 358 -23.72 14.18 -11.40
C GLY A 358 -22.54 14.53 -10.50
N ASP A 359 -22.60 14.08 -9.26
CA ASP A 359 -21.50 14.08 -8.31
C ASP A 359 -20.33 13.29 -8.89
N GLY A 360 -19.39 13.99 -9.50
CA GLY A 360 -18.12 13.46 -9.97
C GLY A 360 -17.22 13.06 -8.79
N VAL A 361 -17.51 11.94 -8.14
CA VAL A 361 -16.54 11.17 -7.35
C VAL A 361 -16.88 9.69 -7.52
N SER A 362 -16.13 9.02 -8.40
CA SER A 362 -16.13 7.56 -8.50
C SER A 362 -15.45 6.98 -7.26
N LEU A 363 -16.19 6.83 -6.16
CA LEU A 363 -15.89 5.74 -5.25
C LEU A 363 -16.00 4.46 -6.07
N SER A 364 -14.99 3.62 -5.93
CA SER A 364 -14.86 2.22 -6.33
C SER A 364 -16.12 1.38 -6.10
N ARG A 365 -17.20 1.66 -6.83
CA ARG A 365 -18.16 0.64 -7.23
C ARG A 365 -17.46 -0.17 -8.32
N PRO A 366 -17.41 -1.51 -8.22
CA PRO A 366 -17.16 -2.32 -9.39
C PRO A 366 -18.14 -1.85 -10.46
N LEU A 367 -17.63 -1.32 -11.57
CA LEU A 367 -18.44 -1.11 -12.75
C LEU A 367 -18.99 -2.49 -13.14
N PRO A 368 -20.30 -2.62 -13.41
CA PRO A 368 -20.86 -3.91 -13.78
C PRO A 368 -20.17 -4.43 -15.05
N LEU A 369 -20.00 -5.75 -15.07
CA LEU A 369 -19.34 -6.52 -16.12
C LEU A 369 -19.77 -6.08 -17.52
N SER A 370 -18.81 -5.94 -18.44
CA SER A 370 -19.10 -6.20 -19.85
C SER A 370 -19.04 -7.73 -20.04
N PRO A 371 -20.12 -8.40 -20.50
CA PRO A 371 -20.13 -9.84 -20.73
C PRO A 371 -19.24 -10.31 -21.90
N SER A 372 -18.55 -9.41 -22.59
CA SER A 372 -18.03 -9.68 -23.95
C SER A 372 -16.51 -9.75 -24.11
N GLY A 373 -15.70 -9.67 -23.05
CA GLY A 373 -14.24 -9.77 -23.18
C GLY A 373 -13.61 -8.76 -24.16
N ARG A 374 -14.27 -7.61 -24.40
CA ARG A 374 -13.76 -6.56 -25.30
C ARG A 374 -12.78 -5.65 -24.56
N ARG A 375 -11.73 -5.25 -25.27
CA ARG A 375 -10.75 -4.23 -24.84
C ARG A 375 -11.51 -3.00 -24.35
N ARG A 376 -11.12 -2.47 -23.18
CA ARG A 376 -11.35 -1.04 -22.88
C ARG A 376 -10.47 -0.26 -23.85
N GLU A 377 -11.07 0.21 -24.92
CA GLU A 377 -10.45 1.15 -25.85
C GLU A 377 -10.32 2.51 -25.14
N GLU A 378 -9.11 3.08 -25.19
CA GLU A 378 -8.77 4.50 -25.18
C GLU A 378 -9.63 5.45 -24.30
N GLY A 379 -9.08 5.98 -23.18
CA GLY A 379 -9.63 7.21 -22.59
C GLY A 379 -9.47 7.50 -21.09
N ASN A 380 -8.97 6.61 -20.24
CA ASN A 380 -8.96 6.88 -18.79
C ASN A 380 -7.60 7.41 -18.29
N GLY A 381 -7.32 8.71 -18.42
CA GLY A 381 -6.10 9.32 -17.88
C GLY A 381 -5.98 9.25 -16.35
N GLY A 382 -4.81 9.58 -15.82
CA GLY A 382 -4.45 9.50 -14.41
C GLY A 382 -5.07 10.58 -13.51
N HIS A 383 -5.84 11.54 -14.04
CA HIS A 383 -6.74 12.41 -13.27
C HIS A 383 -6.12 13.34 -12.22
N ILE A 384 -4.78 13.43 -12.11
CA ILE A 384 -4.12 14.22 -11.07
C ILE A 384 -4.63 15.67 -10.97
N PRO A 385 -4.80 16.42 -12.09
CA PRO A 385 -5.31 17.79 -12.00
C PRO A 385 -6.70 17.90 -11.36
N ALA A 386 -7.58 16.93 -11.64
CA ALA A 386 -8.93 16.92 -11.11
C ALA A 386 -8.98 16.57 -9.62
N LEU A 387 -8.07 15.71 -9.14
CA LEU A 387 -7.89 15.46 -7.71
C LEU A 387 -7.60 16.78 -6.97
N PHE A 388 -6.68 17.58 -7.48
CA PHE A 388 -6.37 18.89 -6.90
C PHE A 388 -7.50 19.92 -7.07
N ALA A 389 -8.31 19.82 -8.14
CA ALA A 389 -9.40 20.74 -8.38
C ALA A 389 -10.60 20.49 -7.44
N GLY A 390 -10.98 19.23 -7.22
CA GLY A 390 -12.25 18.89 -6.56
C GLY A 390 -12.20 17.87 -5.42
N GLU A 391 -11.24 16.94 -5.42
CA GLU A 391 -11.25 15.81 -4.47
C GLU A 391 -10.35 16.02 -3.24
N ILE A 392 -9.29 16.82 -3.40
CA ILE A 392 -8.54 17.36 -2.28
C ILE A 392 -9.21 18.66 -1.87
N ASP A 393 -9.69 18.72 -0.64
CA ASP A 393 -10.40 19.88 -0.14
C ASP A 393 -9.48 21.09 0.07
N ARG A 394 -10.04 22.20 0.54
CA ARG A 394 -9.28 23.44 0.81
C ARG A 394 -8.28 23.32 1.96
N ASP A 395 -8.47 22.36 2.87
CA ASP A 395 -7.60 22.09 4.00
C ASP A 395 -6.45 21.16 3.64
N GLY A 396 -6.43 20.62 2.41
CA GLY A 396 -5.41 19.70 1.93
C GLY A 396 -5.72 18.23 2.23
N VAL A 397 -6.97 17.90 2.56
CA VAL A 397 -7.38 16.52 2.89
C VAL A 397 -8.06 15.89 1.69
N GLY A 398 -7.73 14.63 1.39
CA GLY A 398 -8.35 13.85 0.32
C GLY A 398 -9.81 13.48 0.62
N SER A 399 -10.44 12.81 -0.34
CA SER A 399 -11.88 12.52 -0.32
C SER A 399 -12.24 11.18 0.35
N GLU A 400 -11.31 10.55 1.08
CA GLU A 400 -11.47 9.21 1.68
C GLU A 400 -12.11 9.21 3.07
N ALA A 401 -12.44 10.37 3.62
CA ALA A 401 -12.93 10.59 4.99
C ALA A 401 -11.93 10.20 6.11
N ALA A 402 -11.40 8.99 6.09
CA ALA A 402 -10.48 8.47 7.10
C ALA A 402 -9.11 9.18 7.05
N PRO A 403 -8.59 9.73 8.17
CA PRO A 403 -7.27 10.34 8.21
C PRO A 403 -6.18 9.43 7.62
N GLY A 404 -6.14 8.15 8.01
CA GLY A 404 -5.12 7.20 7.53
C GLY A 404 -5.06 7.11 6.00
N TYR A 405 -6.21 7.06 5.33
CA TYR A 405 -6.31 7.01 3.88
C TYR A 405 -6.01 8.35 3.21
N ASN A 406 -6.42 9.46 3.81
CA ASN A 406 -6.09 10.78 3.27
C ASN A 406 -4.60 11.10 3.33
N PHE A 407 -3.88 10.63 4.34
CA PHE A 407 -2.41 10.79 4.38
C PHE A 407 -1.67 9.76 3.54
N PHE A 408 -2.32 8.66 3.18
CA PHE A 408 -1.85 7.79 2.11
C PHE A 408 -1.84 8.50 0.74
N TRP A 409 -2.79 9.42 0.49
CA TRP A 409 -2.76 10.27 -0.70
C TRP A 409 -1.59 11.25 -0.68
N LEU A 410 -1.32 11.92 0.45
CA LEU A 410 -0.15 12.81 0.58
C LEU A 410 1.15 12.06 0.26
N LYS A 411 1.34 10.87 0.83
CA LYS A 411 2.52 10.03 0.55
C LYS A 411 2.61 9.69 -0.94
N GLY A 412 1.51 9.27 -1.56
CA GLY A 412 1.48 9.00 -3.01
C GLY A 412 1.80 10.23 -3.86
N MET A 413 1.30 11.40 -3.50
CA MET A 413 1.60 12.65 -4.23
C MET A 413 3.07 13.07 -4.07
N MET A 414 3.66 12.84 -2.89
CA MET A 414 5.09 13.04 -2.65
C MET A 414 5.93 12.12 -3.54
N ASP A 415 5.59 10.83 -3.57
CA ASP A 415 6.29 9.83 -4.38
C ASP A 415 6.16 10.16 -5.87
N LEU A 416 4.97 10.59 -6.32
CA LEU A 416 4.74 10.97 -7.70
C LEU A 416 5.59 12.17 -8.12
N ASP A 417 5.60 13.22 -7.30
CA ASP A 417 6.42 14.41 -7.55
C ASP A 417 7.92 14.07 -7.56
N GLU A 418 8.38 13.28 -6.58
CA GLU A 418 9.77 12.84 -6.49
C GLU A 418 10.16 12.05 -7.74
N VAL A 419 9.36 11.06 -8.16
CA VAL A 419 9.63 10.24 -9.35
C VAL A 419 9.69 11.10 -10.61
N ILE A 420 8.71 11.98 -10.85
CA ILE A 420 8.69 12.84 -12.04
C ILE A 420 9.91 13.77 -12.08
N SER A 421 10.34 14.29 -10.92
CA SER A 421 11.51 15.17 -10.82
C SER A 421 12.82 14.50 -11.28
N LYS A 422 12.89 13.17 -11.24
CA LYS A 422 14.05 12.38 -11.70
C LYS A 422 14.18 12.31 -13.22
N ARG A 423 13.24 12.90 -13.97
CA ARG A 423 13.34 13.12 -15.43
C ARG A 423 13.29 14.62 -15.76
N PRO A 424 14.42 15.36 -15.63
CA PRO A 424 14.46 16.79 -15.90
C PRO A 424 14.08 17.21 -17.33
N SER A 425 14.17 16.28 -18.30
CA SER A 425 13.74 16.53 -19.68
C SER A 425 12.22 16.66 -19.82
N TYR A 426 11.44 16.12 -18.89
CA TYR A 426 9.99 16.23 -18.87
C TYR A 426 9.57 17.53 -18.18
N THR A 427 9.00 18.48 -18.94
CA THR A 427 8.70 19.83 -18.45
C THR A 427 7.23 20.23 -18.55
N ARG A 428 6.40 19.38 -19.18
CA ARG A 428 4.99 19.66 -19.46
C ARG A 428 4.19 19.81 -18.16
N HIS A 429 4.41 18.92 -17.19
CA HIS A 429 3.72 18.95 -15.90
C HIS A 429 4.69 18.81 -14.73
N ASN A 430 4.38 19.48 -13.62
CA ASN A 430 5.10 19.37 -12.36
C ASN A 430 4.14 19.63 -11.19
N ILE A 431 4.06 18.70 -10.22
CA ILE A 431 3.05 18.74 -9.15
C ILE A 431 3.19 20.02 -8.32
N GLN A 432 4.41 20.33 -7.87
CA GLN A 432 4.66 21.51 -7.04
C GLN A 432 4.38 22.84 -7.75
N ARG A 433 4.76 22.96 -9.03
CA ARG A 433 4.55 24.16 -9.86
C ARG A 433 3.08 24.35 -10.20
N ASP A 434 2.40 23.28 -10.58
CA ASP A 434 1.07 23.34 -11.19
C ASP A 434 -0.05 23.30 -10.14
N PHE A 435 0.19 22.74 -8.94
CA PHE A 435 -0.84 22.56 -7.91
C PHE A 435 -0.42 23.15 -6.54
N PRO A 436 -0.67 24.45 -6.29
CA PRO A 436 -0.35 25.10 -5.02
C PRO A 436 -0.98 24.44 -3.79
N LYS A 437 -2.14 23.78 -3.95
CA LYS A 437 -2.83 23.02 -2.90
C LYS A 437 -2.00 21.85 -2.36
N PHE A 438 -1.00 21.37 -3.10
CA PHE A 438 -0.06 20.36 -2.61
C PHE A 438 0.63 20.77 -1.31
N ARG A 439 0.92 22.07 -1.12
CA ARG A 439 1.47 22.58 0.15
C ARG A 439 0.50 22.43 1.33
N GLU A 440 -0.80 22.61 1.10
CA GLU A 440 -1.82 22.45 2.16
C GLU A 440 -1.94 21.00 2.60
N MET A 441 -1.72 20.03 1.70
CA MET A 441 -1.69 18.61 2.08
C MET A 441 -0.63 18.31 3.15
N PHE A 442 0.50 19.02 3.16
CA PHE A 442 1.51 18.90 4.22
C PHE A 442 1.13 19.58 5.53
N ARG A 443 0.25 20.60 5.49
CA ARG A 443 -0.22 21.31 6.69
C ARG A 443 -1.32 20.53 7.40
N ALA A 444 -2.17 19.81 6.65
CA ALA A 444 -3.28 19.06 7.20
C ALA A 444 -2.91 18.15 8.37
N PRO A 445 -1.91 17.23 8.29
CA PRO A 445 -1.74 16.21 9.32
C PRO A 445 -1.48 16.77 10.72
N ALA A 446 -0.69 17.84 10.86
CA ALA A 446 -0.40 18.44 12.17
C ALA A 446 -1.62 19.16 12.76
N ARG A 447 -2.56 19.61 11.94
CA ARG A 447 -3.80 20.26 12.39
C ARG A 447 -4.76 19.26 13.05
N LEU A 448 -4.71 17.98 12.65
CA LEU A 448 -5.51 16.91 13.28
C LEU A 448 -4.95 16.45 14.63
N ILE A 449 -3.67 16.67 14.92
CA ILE A 449 -3.04 16.17 16.15
C ILE A 449 -3.59 16.91 17.36
N CYS A 450 -4.12 16.17 18.31
CA CYS A 450 -4.59 16.66 19.60
C CYS A 450 -3.56 16.36 20.69
N LEU A 451 -3.15 17.40 21.42
CA LEU A 451 -2.30 17.30 22.61
C LEU A 451 -0.95 16.63 22.33
N GLY A 452 -0.43 16.83 21.10
CA GLY A 452 0.80 16.20 20.61
C GLY A 452 0.80 14.67 20.53
N ARG A 453 -0.33 14.00 20.81
CA ARG A 453 -0.37 12.54 21.06
C ARG A 453 -1.44 11.78 20.29
N TYR A 454 -2.57 12.41 19.95
CA TYR A 454 -3.72 11.72 19.37
C TYR A 454 -4.08 12.29 18.01
N THR A 455 -4.45 11.41 17.08
CA THR A 455 -5.23 11.76 15.89
C THR A 455 -6.63 11.19 16.12
N PRO A 456 -7.72 11.94 15.88
CA PRO A 456 -9.06 11.38 15.92
C PRO A 456 -9.18 10.13 15.04
N ASP A 457 -9.68 9.03 15.62
CA ASP A 457 -9.85 7.72 14.95
C ASP A 457 -11.11 7.72 14.06
N ILE A 458 -11.18 8.69 13.15
CA ILE A 458 -12.33 8.90 12.24
C ILE A 458 -12.29 7.88 11.11
N GLY A 459 -13.40 7.18 10.88
CA GLY A 459 -13.51 6.19 9.82
C GLY A 459 -12.56 5.00 10.02
N ASP A 460 -12.13 4.40 8.91
CA ASP A 460 -11.17 3.30 8.89
C ASP A 460 -9.74 3.83 9.23
N THR A 461 -9.51 4.29 10.46
CA THR A 461 -8.22 4.81 10.97
C THR A 461 -7.98 4.38 12.41
N GLY A 462 -6.73 3.99 12.71
CA GLY A 462 -6.29 3.77 14.08
C GLY A 462 -6.96 2.56 14.76
N SER A 463 -6.96 2.56 16.08
CA SER A 463 -7.52 1.48 16.89
C SER A 463 -8.11 2.04 18.19
N THR A 464 -9.21 1.44 18.64
CA THR A 464 -10.01 1.94 19.77
C THR A 464 -9.16 2.32 20.98
N GLY A 465 -9.27 3.60 21.39
CA GLY A 465 -8.64 4.14 22.60
C GLY A 465 -7.11 4.27 22.55
N SER A 466 -6.47 3.84 21.46
CA SER A 466 -5.01 3.79 21.35
C SER A 466 -4.44 5.17 20.99
N PRO A 467 -3.44 5.68 21.74
CA PRO A 467 -2.69 6.85 21.31
C PRO A 467 -2.06 6.59 19.94
N ASN A 468 -2.32 7.46 18.97
CA ASN A 468 -1.69 7.39 17.66
C ASN A 468 -1.41 8.78 17.10
N ARG A 469 -0.25 8.90 16.43
CA ARG A 469 0.19 10.10 15.73
C ARG A 469 0.60 9.77 14.30
N ASN A 470 -0.02 8.73 13.73
CA ASN A 470 0.49 8.02 12.55
C ASN A 470 0.40 8.83 11.25
N VAL A 471 -0.27 9.98 11.32
CA VAL A 471 -0.46 10.90 10.21
C VAL A 471 0.68 11.90 10.05
N ALA A 472 1.55 12.03 11.04
CA ALA A 472 2.60 13.03 11.10
C ALA A 472 3.92 12.46 11.64
N SER A 473 5.02 12.72 10.95
CA SER A 473 6.37 12.34 11.38
C SER A 473 7.34 13.51 11.24
N VAL A 474 8.44 13.48 11.99
CA VAL A 474 9.51 14.48 11.87
C VAL A 474 10.00 14.52 10.41
N ASP A 475 10.27 13.37 9.80
CA ASP A 475 10.74 13.26 8.41
C ASP A 475 9.80 13.90 7.40
N LEU A 476 8.48 13.75 7.57
CA LEU A 476 7.50 14.40 6.70
C LEU A 476 7.66 15.92 6.71
N TYR A 477 7.80 16.51 7.90
CA TYR A 477 7.90 17.96 8.05
C TYR A 477 9.29 18.50 7.72
N LEU A 478 10.36 17.72 7.90
CA LEU A 478 11.68 18.07 7.38
C LEU A 478 11.67 18.10 5.84
N LYS A 479 11.10 17.08 5.19
CA LYS A 479 10.91 17.08 3.72
C LYS A 479 10.06 18.27 3.25
N ALA A 480 8.99 18.60 3.96
CA ALA A 480 8.17 19.77 3.64
C ALA A 480 8.96 21.08 3.82
N PHE A 481 9.76 21.20 4.87
CA PHE A 481 10.58 22.37 5.12
C PHE A 481 11.66 22.56 4.05
N GLU A 482 12.40 21.50 3.69
CA GLU A 482 13.39 21.55 2.61
C GLU A 482 12.76 21.96 1.27
N ARG A 483 11.52 21.50 1.03
CA ARG A 483 10.78 21.78 -0.21
C ARG A 483 10.22 23.20 -0.31
N PHE A 484 9.70 23.74 0.78
CA PHE A 484 8.93 24.99 0.76
C PHE A 484 9.57 26.16 1.53
N GLY A 485 10.54 25.88 2.41
CA GLY A 485 11.17 26.88 3.28
C GLY A 485 10.21 27.53 4.30
N ASP A 486 9.02 26.96 4.49
CA ASP A 486 8.00 27.52 5.38
C ASP A 486 8.38 27.32 6.86
N PRO A 487 8.47 28.40 7.68
CA PRO A 487 8.74 28.29 9.10
C PRO A 487 7.80 27.33 9.84
N ASP A 488 6.53 27.22 9.44
CA ASP A 488 5.56 26.36 10.13
C ASP A 488 5.95 24.86 10.05
N PHE A 489 6.56 24.42 8.94
CA PHE A 489 7.03 23.05 8.80
C PHE A 489 8.23 22.77 9.70
N ALA A 490 9.20 23.68 9.78
CA ALA A 490 10.32 23.56 10.71
C ALA A 490 9.86 23.59 12.18
N GLN A 491 8.93 24.49 12.52
CA GLN A 491 8.34 24.55 13.86
C GLN A 491 7.59 23.27 14.22
N THR A 492 6.89 22.67 13.25
CA THR A 492 6.17 21.40 13.43
C THR A 492 7.12 20.23 13.60
N ALA A 493 8.17 20.12 12.76
CA ALA A 493 9.20 19.10 12.91
C ALA A 493 9.86 19.17 14.30
N TYR A 494 10.23 20.37 14.75
CA TYR A 494 10.83 20.60 16.06
C TYR A 494 9.92 20.20 17.21
N TRP A 495 8.64 20.57 17.13
CA TRP A 495 7.63 20.17 18.11
C TRP A 495 7.43 18.65 18.17
N LEU A 496 7.32 17.99 17.01
CA LEU A 496 7.15 16.53 16.93
C LEU A 496 8.37 15.76 17.45
N ASN A 497 9.56 16.37 17.35
CA ASN A 497 10.82 15.84 17.85
C ASN A 497 11.06 16.14 19.34
N GLY A 498 10.03 16.57 20.09
CA GLY A 498 10.15 16.83 21.52
C GLY A 498 10.85 18.14 21.86
N ASN A 499 10.75 19.14 20.97
CA ASN A 499 11.37 20.46 21.14
C ASN A 499 12.90 20.41 21.21
N THR A 500 13.50 19.55 20.38
CA THR A 500 14.95 19.52 20.16
C THR A 500 15.26 19.35 18.67
N THR A 501 16.41 19.83 18.23
CA THR A 501 16.95 19.56 16.89
C THR A 501 17.92 18.38 16.89
N GLU A 502 18.19 17.79 18.06
CA GLU A 502 19.03 16.61 18.19
C GLU A 502 18.45 15.44 17.37
N GLY A 503 19.32 14.75 16.64
CA GLY A 503 18.95 13.65 15.75
C GLY A 503 18.24 14.06 14.46
N MET A 504 17.96 15.36 14.24
CA MET A 504 17.36 15.79 12.98
C MET A 504 18.35 15.73 11.84
N HIS A 505 18.01 14.97 10.81
CA HIS A 505 18.74 14.91 9.56
C HIS A 505 17.76 14.73 8.41
N SER A 506 18.16 15.13 7.20
CA SER A 506 17.43 14.81 5.99
C SER A 506 17.85 13.46 5.41
N SER A 507 17.60 13.24 4.13
CA SER A 507 17.89 11.98 3.46
C SER A 507 19.38 11.62 3.52
N ILE A 508 19.69 10.33 3.68
CA ILE A 508 21.06 9.79 3.58
C ILE A 508 21.72 10.14 2.24
N PHE A 509 20.93 10.39 1.20
CA PHE A 509 21.39 10.75 -0.14
C PHE A 509 21.78 12.22 -0.31
N HIS A 510 21.47 13.10 0.65
CA HIS A 510 21.81 14.52 0.59
C HIS A 510 23.30 14.77 0.86
N LEU A 511 23.84 15.88 0.35
CA LEU A 511 25.25 16.22 0.53
C LEU A 511 25.59 16.43 2.03
N ASP A 512 24.78 17.25 2.72
CA ASP A 512 24.97 17.63 4.12
C ASP A 512 23.68 17.42 4.94
N PRO A 513 23.34 16.16 5.29
CA PRO A 513 22.02 15.82 5.83
C PRO A 513 21.71 16.43 7.21
N GLU A 514 22.71 16.71 8.06
CA GLU A 514 22.51 17.32 9.38
C GLU A 514 22.30 18.85 9.32
N GLN A 515 22.52 19.48 8.15
CA GLN A 515 22.33 20.94 8.00
C GLN A 515 20.90 21.37 8.29
N VAL A 516 19.93 20.50 8.02
CA VAL A 516 18.50 20.78 8.27
C VAL A 516 18.22 21.06 9.75
N GLY A 517 18.92 20.41 10.68
CA GLY A 517 18.75 20.63 12.12
C GLY A 517 19.15 22.06 12.52
N GLU A 518 20.25 22.57 11.98
CA GLU A 518 20.67 23.96 12.23
C GLU A 518 19.73 24.97 11.58
N GLN A 519 19.20 24.68 10.39
CA GLN A 519 18.19 25.54 9.76
C GLN A 519 16.90 25.61 10.58
N VAL A 520 16.43 24.46 11.10
CA VAL A 520 15.29 24.41 12.02
C VAL A 520 15.56 25.23 13.27
N LYS A 521 16.75 25.10 13.88
CA LYS A 521 17.15 25.89 15.06
C LYS A 521 17.10 27.39 14.80
N GLN A 522 17.56 27.84 13.63
CA GLN A 522 17.48 29.25 13.22
C GLN A 522 16.04 29.71 13.05
N VAL A 523 15.16 28.88 12.49
CA VAL A 523 13.73 29.17 12.40
C VAL A 523 13.12 29.34 13.79
N ILE A 524 13.39 28.41 14.73
CA ILE A 524 12.87 28.51 16.10
C ILE A 524 13.37 29.77 16.80
N ALA A 525 14.65 30.12 16.64
CA ALA A 525 15.20 31.34 17.23
C ALA A 525 14.53 32.62 16.69
N ARG A 526 14.12 32.62 15.42
CA ARG A 526 13.51 33.78 14.74
C ARG A 526 12.00 33.87 14.92
N HIS A 527 11.29 32.74 14.86
CA HIS A 527 9.84 32.68 14.76
C HIS A 527 9.17 32.08 16.01
N GLY A 528 9.96 31.56 16.96
CA GLY A 528 9.46 30.88 18.15
C GLY A 528 9.02 29.44 17.87
N MET A 529 8.47 28.79 18.89
CA MET A 529 7.96 27.42 18.81
C MET A 529 6.51 27.40 18.35
N ARG A 530 6.11 26.31 17.68
CA ARG A 530 4.70 26.04 17.40
C ARG A 530 3.91 25.96 18.70
N ARG A 531 2.70 26.52 18.70
CA ARG A 531 1.71 26.35 19.76
C ARG A 531 0.45 25.72 19.17
N GLU A 532 -0.13 24.76 19.89
CA GLU A 532 -1.42 24.21 19.52
C GLU A 532 -2.53 25.20 19.88
N HIS A 533 -3.47 25.40 18.96
CA HIS A 533 -4.66 26.20 19.15
C HIS A 533 -5.89 25.37 18.81
N SER A 534 -7.08 25.86 19.18
CA SER A 534 -8.31 25.26 18.63
C SER A 534 -8.33 25.52 17.12
N ASP A 535 -8.82 24.57 16.33
CA ASP A 535 -8.71 24.59 14.88
C ASP A 535 -10.00 24.10 14.21
N VAL A 536 -10.22 24.51 12.96
CA VAL A 536 -11.33 24.11 12.10
C VAL A 536 -10.78 23.73 10.73
N LEU A 537 -10.93 22.46 10.38
CA LEU A 537 -10.73 21.95 9.03
C LEU A 537 -12.11 21.85 8.37
N GLY A 538 -12.64 22.98 7.92
CA GLY A 538 -14.02 23.06 7.45
C GLY A 538 -14.27 22.42 6.08
N GLY A 539 -13.24 22.21 5.27
CA GLY A 539 -13.30 21.35 4.08
C GLY A 539 -13.38 19.87 4.45
N TYR A 540 -12.56 19.47 5.43
CA TYR A 540 -12.54 18.08 5.91
C TYR A 540 -13.76 17.72 6.76
N GLY A 541 -14.35 18.73 7.42
CA GLY A 541 -15.45 18.59 8.35
C GLY A 541 -14.98 18.18 9.75
N LEU A 542 -13.98 18.86 10.29
CA LEU A 542 -13.51 18.62 11.67
C LEU A 542 -13.31 19.94 12.40
N ALA A 543 -13.75 20.01 13.65
CA ALA A 543 -13.43 21.10 14.55
C ALA A 543 -12.84 20.55 15.85
N ILE A 544 -11.79 21.18 16.35
CA ILE A 544 -11.03 20.76 17.52
C ILE A 544 -10.90 21.94 18.48
N LEU A 545 -11.37 21.76 19.71
CA LEU A 545 -11.28 22.72 20.80
C LEU A 545 -10.18 22.28 21.77
N ARG A 546 -9.07 23.01 21.82
CA ARG A 546 -7.91 22.71 22.69
C ARG A 546 -7.77 23.74 23.81
N SER A 547 -7.58 23.26 25.04
CA SER A 547 -7.42 24.11 26.23
C SER A 547 -6.50 23.48 27.27
N GLY A 548 -5.95 24.31 28.15
CA GLY A 548 -5.06 23.90 29.23
C GLY A 548 -3.60 23.81 28.79
N GLU A 549 -2.73 23.70 29.78
CA GLU A 549 -1.29 23.55 29.62
C GLU A 549 -0.82 22.31 30.40
N THR A 550 0.33 21.77 30.00
CA THR A 550 1.00 20.64 30.68
C THR A 550 0.03 19.49 31.00
N GLU A 551 -0.14 19.12 32.27
CA GLU A 551 -0.95 18.01 32.74
C GLU A 551 -2.47 18.26 32.70
N HIS A 552 -2.89 19.51 32.47
CA HIS A 552 -4.30 19.92 32.39
C HIS A 552 -4.78 20.13 30.94
N GLN A 553 -3.95 19.74 29.97
CA GLN A 553 -4.30 19.74 28.56
C GLN A 553 -5.52 18.86 28.28
N ARG A 554 -6.43 19.39 27.47
CA ARG A 554 -7.63 18.71 26.99
C ARG A 554 -7.98 19.16 25.58
N ALA A 555 -8.52 18.23 24.81
CA ALA A 555 -9.01 18.48 23.46
C ALA A 555 -10.37 17.80 23.28
N ALA A 556 -11.38 18.56 22.89
CA ALA A 556 -12.66 18.03 22.41
C ALA A 556 -12.72 18.23 20.90
N TRP A 557 -13.21 17.24 20.17
CA TRP A 557 -13.39 17.35 18.73
C TRP A 557 -14.78 16.90 18.31
N ILE A 558 -15.26 17.47 17.20
CA ILE A 558 -16.51 17.08 16.56
C ILE A 558 -16.25 16.85 15.07
N TYR A 559 -16.57 15.65 14.59
CA TYR A 559 -16.50 15.30 13.18
C TYR A 559 -17.85 15.54 12.53
N TYR A 560 -17.84 16.24 11.41
CA TYR A 560 -18.99 16.55 10.57
C TYR A 560 -18.61 16.46 9.09
N GLY A 561 -17.61 15.64 8.77
CA GLY A 561 -17.15 15.44 7.40
C GLY A 561 -17.89 14.32 6.68
N ARG A 562 -17.23 13.78 5.67
CA ARG A 562 -17.75 12.73 4.79
C ARG A 562 -17.99 11.41 5.52
N SER A 563 -19.19 10.85 5.37
CA SER A 563 -19.60 9.57 5.98
C SER A 563 -19.76 8.44 4.94
N ARG A 564 -18.92 8.44 3.91
CA ARG A 564 -18.92 7.48 2.78
C ARG A 564 -17.51 6.96 2.51
N GLY A 565 -17.40 5.82 1.83
CA GLY A 565 -16.12 5.22 1.46
C GLY A 565 -15.45 4.58 2.68
N HIS A 566 -14.27 5.08 3.06
CA HIS A 566 -13.60 4.70 4.31
C HIS A 566 -14.10 5.47 5.54
N GLY A 567 -15.09 6.36 5.39
CA GLY A 567 -15.81 6.99 6.50
C GLY A 567 -16.88 6.07 7.11
N HIS A 568 -17.31 6.38 8.34
CA HIS A 568 -18.40 5.69 9.03
C HIS A 568 -19.67 6.56 9.01
N LEU A 569 -20.82 6.03 9.44
CA LEU A 569 -22.09 6.77 9.50
C LEU A 569 -22.18 7.58 10.80
N ASP A 570 -21.24 8.51 10.98
CA ASP A 570 -20.90 9.13 12.26
C ASP A 570 -20.84 10.67 12.20
N THR A 571 -21.63 11.32 11.34
CA THR A 571 -21.68 12.78 11.31
C THR A 571 -22.21 13.34 12.64
N GLY A 572 -21.47 14.26 13.24
CA GLY A 572 -21.69 14.78 14.59
C GLY A 572 -21.03 13.94 15.68
N ASN A 573 -20.09 13.05 15.33
CA ASN A 573 -19.36 12.23 16.29
C ASN A 573 -18.38 13.06 17.12
N LEU A 574 -18.34 12.76 18.42
CA LEU A 574 -17.59 13.49 19.43
C LEU A 574 -16.44 12.66 19.97
N GLY A 575 -15.32 13.31 20.24
CA GLY A 575 -14.28 12.73 21.07
C GLY A 575 -13.67 13.71 22.05
N LEU A 576 -13.09 13.14 23.11
CA LEU A 576 -12.51 13.88 24.22
C LEU A 576 -11.21 13.23 24.66
N TYR A 577 -10.12 14.00 24.59
CA TYR A 577 -8.83 13.68 25.18
C TYR A 577 -8.60 14.58 26.39
N ALA A 578 -8.29 13.99 27.55
CA ALA A 578 -7.91 14.73 28.75
C ALA A 578 -7.13 13.82 29.70
N HIS A 579 -6.30 14.39 30.57
CA HIS A 579 -5.50 13.66 31.56
C HIS A 579 -4.63 12.54 30.95
N GLY A 580 -4.16 12.75 29.71
CA GLY A 580 -3.37 11.76 28.98
C GLY A 580 -4.13 10.49 28.55
N LEU A 581 -5.47 10.55 28.52
CA LEU A 581 -6.38 9.45 28.16
C LEU A 581 -7.29 9.85 27.00
N ASN A 582 -7.76 8.84 26.25
CA ASN A 582 -8.91 8.94 25.36
C ASN A 582 -10.18 8.59 26.16
N LEU A 583 -10.99 9.61 26.48
CA LEU A 583 -12.17 9.49 27.34
C LEU A 583 -13.46 9.16 26.57
N MET A 584 -13.46 9.41 25.26
CA MET A 584 -14.57 9.09 24.35
C MET A 584 -13.98 8.47 23.08
N PRO A 585 -13.50 7.21 23.17
CA PRO A 585 -12.87 6.55 22.04
C PRO A 585 -13.90 6.24 20.96
N ASP A 586 -13.41 6.23 19.72
CA ASP A 586 -14.11 5.64 18.58
C ASP A 586 -13.53 4.25 18.27
N LEU A 587 -14.21 3.48 17.43
CA LEU A 587 -13.79 2.14 17.04
C LEU A 587 -12.53 2.14 16.18
N GLY A 588 -12.46 3.02 15.18
CA GLY A 588 -11.37 3.07 14.20
C GLY A 588 -11.44 1.95 13.16
N TYR A 589 -10.29 1.38 12.81
CA TYR A 589 -10.17 0.44 11.68
C TYR A 589 -10.94 -0.88 11.89
N PRO A 590 -11.65 -1.41 10.87
CA PRO A 590 -12.41 -2.66 10.99
C PRO A 590 -11.51 -3.89 11.08
N GLU A 591 -12.01 -4.93 11.74
CA GLU A 591 -11.35 -6.24 11.85
C GLU A 591 -11.02 -6.85 10.48
N TYR A 592 -12.00 -6.79 9.56
CA TYR A 592 -11.84 -7.16 8.16
C TYR A 592 -12.34 -6.02 7.28
N ALA A 593 -11.48 -5.55 6.37
CA ALA A 593 -11.82 -4.51 5.38
C ALA A 593 -12.55 -5.06 4.14
N SER A 594 -13.00 -6.31 4.18
CA SER A 594 -13.78 -7.00 3.13
C SER A 594 -15.28 -6.97 3.43
N ALA A 595 -16.08 -7.73 2.67
CA ALA A 595 -17.50 -7.92 2.94
C ALA A 595 -17.71 -8.77 4.21
N TRP A 596 -17.61 -8.13 5.37
CA TRP A 596 -17.75 -8.76 6.68
C TRP A 596 -18.97 -8.21 7.42
N PRO A 597 -19.92 -9.04 7.91
CA PRO A 597 -21.17 -8.56 8.50
C PRO A 597 -20.99 -7.55 9.64
N LYS A 598 -19.99 -7.76 10.52
CA LYS A 598 -19.68 -6.86 11.63
C LYS A 598 -19.23 -5.47 11.17
N ARG A 599 -18.59 -5.36 9.99
CA ARG A 599 -18.19 -4.06 9.43
C ARG A 599 -19.41 -3.17 9.21
N PHE A 600 -20.44 -3.69 8.54
CA PHE A 600 -21.63 -2.92 8.21
C PHE A 600 -22.64 -2.85 9.37
N GLY A 601 -22.79 -3.94 10.13
CA GLY A 601 -23.77 -4.04 11.22
C GLY A 601 -23.34 -3.39 12.53
N TRP A 602 -22.05 -3.08 12.69
CA TRP A 602 -21.52 -2.49 13.92
C TRP A 602 -20.49 -1.39 13.63
N THR A 603 -19.36 -1.70 13.00
CA THR A 603 -18.22 -0.77 12.90
C THR A 603 -18.54 0.51 12.15
N HIS A 604 -19.27 0.42 11.04
CA HIS A 604 -19.66 1.59 10.22
C HIS A 604 -20.99 2.19 10.66
N HIS A 605 -21.73 1.53 11.56
CA HIS A 605 -23.10 1.88 11.91
C HIS A 605 -23.12 2.96 12.99
N THR A 606 -23.99 3.97 12.85
CA THR A 606 -24.14 5.11 13.79
C THR A 606 -24.25 4.74 15.27
N ILE A 607 -24.72 3.54 15.59
CA ILE A 607 -25.00 3.10 16.97
C ILE A 607 -23.73 2.86 17.79
N SER A 608 -22.60 2.67 17.11
CA SER A 608 -21.31 2.38 17.75
C SER A 608 -20.42 3.62 17.91
N HIS A 609 -20.90 4.79 17.49
CA HIS A 609 -20.16 6.06 17.57
C HIS A 609 -20.77 7.01 18.61
N ASN A 610 -19.98 8.02 19.03
CA ASN A 610 -20.40 9.01 20.02
C ASN A 610 -21.24 10.11 19.36
N THR A 611 -22.36 9.72 18.74
CA THR A 611 -23.31 10.61 18.07
C THR A 611 -24.75 10.13 18.26
N VAL A 612 -25.72 10.84 17.69
CA VAL A 612 -27.15 10.56 17.89
C VAL A 612 -27.66 9.59 16.82
N MET A 613 -28.40 8.57 17.28
CA MET A 613 -29.21 7.71 16.42
C MET A 613 -30.69 8.10 16.53
N VAL A 614 -31.35 8.35 15.39
CA VAL A 614 -32.77 8.73 15.35
C VAL A 614 -33.61 7.56 14.85
N ASP A 615 -34.74 7.29 15.51
CA ASP A 615 -35.72 6.26 15.14
C ASP A 615 -35.15 4.86 14.92
N ARG A 616 -34.04 4.53 15.58
CA ARG A 616 -33.30 3.26 15.41
C ARG A 616 -32.83 3.03 13.97
N THR A 617 -32.61 4.10 13.23
CA THR A 617 -32.05 4.08 11.87
C THR A 617 -30.64 4.65 11.88
N PRO A 618 -29.70 4.07 11.11
CA PRO A 618 -28.41 4.71 10.89
C PRO A 618 -28.58 6.00 10.08
N GLN A 619 -27.59 6.88 10.17
CA GLN A 619 -27.54 8.08 9.34
C GLN A 619 -27.51 7.73 7.84
N HIS A 620 -28.09 8.61 7.02
CA HIS A 620 -27.84 8.61 5.59
C HIS A 620 -26.39 9.06 5.33
N PRO A 621 -25.69 8.42 4.38
CA PRO A 621 -24.34 8.82 4.05
C PRO A 621 -24.32 10.21 3.41
N ASN A 622 -23.45 11.11 3.86
CA ASN A 622 -23.32 12.49 3.42
C ASN A 622 -21.86 12.84 3.02
N TYR A 623 -21.68 13.97 2.32
CA TYR A 623 -20.36 14.47 1.94
C TYR A 623 -19.73 15.36 3.02
N SER A 624 -20.52 16.22 3.65
CA SER A 624 -20.10 17.04 4.78
C SER A 624 -21.32 17.73 5.40
N GLY A 625 -21.26 17.98 6.70
CA GLY A 625 -22.14 18.89 7.42
C GLY A 625 -21.70 20.35 7.26
N LYS A 626 -22.36 21.25 8.00
CA LYS A 626 -22.17 22.70 7.94
C LYS A 626 -21.70 23.22 9.29
N LEU A 627 -20.55 23.89 9.30
CA LEU A 627 -20.14 24.68 10.46
C LEU A 627 -21.05 25.92 10.59
N ARG A 628 -21.74 26.06 11.72
CA ARG A 628 -22.60 27.22 12.03
C ARG A 628 -21.88 28.26 12.87
N LEU A 629 -21.11 27.79 13.85
CA LEU A 629 -20.35 28.64 14.76
C LEU A 629 -19.04 27.97 15.13
N PHE A 630 -17.98 28.77 15.17
CA PHE A 630 -16.74 28.42 15.85
C PHE A 630 -16.20 29.66 16.55
N GLY A 631 -15.92 29.54 17.84
CA GLY A 631 -15.47 30.67 18.64
C GLY A 631 -14.55 30.23 19.77
N THR A 632 -13.53 31.04 20.05
CA THR A 632 -12.63 30.82 21.18
C THR A 632 -12.44 32.11 21.96
N SER A 633 -12.55 32.00 23.27
CA SER A 633 -12.12 32.97 24.28
C SER A 633 -11.23 32.25 25.31
N PRO A 634 -10.58 32.98 26.22
CA PRO A 634 -9.83 32.36 27.32
C PRO A 634 -10.70 31.38 28.15
N GLU A 635 -11.95 31.74 28.40
CA GLU A 635 -12.90 31.02 29.27
C GLU A 635 -13.73 29.98 28.53
N VAL A 636 -14.19 30.31 27.30
CA VAL A 636 -15.16 29.50 26.56
C VAL A 636 -14.65 29.19 25.16
N ARG A 637 -14.80 27.95 24.74
CA ARG A 637 -14.58 27.50 23.36
C ARG A 637 -15.86 26.83 22.91
N MET A 638 -16.34 27.18 21.72
CA MET A 638 -17.64 26.73 21.22
C MET A 638 -17.54 26.34 19.75
N VAL A 639 -18.28 25.29 19.42
CA VAL A 639 -18.57 24.86 18.06
C VAL A 639 -20.05 24.52 17.95
N GLU A 640 -20.69 24.93 16.85
CA GLU A 640 -22.02 24.47 16.44
C GLU A 640 -21.92 23.97 15.01
N ILE A 641 -22.42 22.77 14.75
CA ILE A 641 -22.50 22.18 13.42
C ILE A 641 -23.97 21.92 13.07
N ALA A 642 -24.25 21.61 11.82
CA ALA A 642 -25.55 21.16 11.37
C ALA A 642 -25.36 20.12 10.27
N SER A 643 -26.11 19.02 10.30
CA SER A 643 -26.07 18.02 9.23
C SER A 643 -27.44 17.38 9.01
N GLU A 644 -28.38 18.17 8.53
CA GLU A 644 -29.74 17.70 8.28
C GLU A 644 -29.78 16.53 7.26
N ASP A 645 -28.77 16.41 6.40
CA ASP A 645 -28.64 15.34 5.41
C ASP A 645 -28.44 13.94 6.04
N GLY A 646 -27.94 13.85 7.28
CA GLY A 646 -27.78 12.58 7.99
C GLY A 646 -29.12 11.98 8.42
N TYR A 647 -30.12 12.82 8.71
CA TYR A 647 -31.49 12.41 9.03
C TYR A 647 -32.47 13.33 8.33
N PRO A 648 -32.81 13.07 7.05
CA PRO A 648 -33.72 13.92 6.30
C PRO A 648 -35.12 14.06 6.93
N GLN A 649 -35.50 13.14 7.82
CA GLN A 649 -36.74 13.22 8.61
C GLN A 649 -36.69 14.26 9.74
N CYS A 650 -35.49 14.70 10.15
CA CYS A 650 -35.30 15.68 11.21
C CYS A 650 -35.19 17.09 10.61
N PRO A 651 -36.12 18.02 10.93
CA PRO A 651 -36.02 19.40 10.46
C PRO A 651 -34.81 20.16 11.05
N VAL A 652 -34.24 19.64 12.15
CA VAL A 652 -33.04 20.16 12.79
C VAL A 652 -32.19 18.99 13.29
N TYR A 653 -30.94 18.92 12.86
CA TYR A 653 -29.89 18.06 13.40
C TYR A 653 -28.61 18.89 13.55
N ARG A 654 -28.25 19.25 14.79
CA ARG A 654 -27.17 20.19 15.12
C ARG A 654 -26.38 19.76 16.35
#